data_AF-A0A966Q4X2-F1
#
_entry.id   AF-A0A966Q4X2-F1
#
_cell.length_a   1.000
_cell.length_b   1.000
_cell.length_c   1.000
_cell.angle_alpha   90.00
_cell.angle_beta   90.00
_cell.angle_gamma   90.00
#
_symmetry.space_group_name_H-M   'P 1'
#
loop_
_entity.id
_entity.type
_entity.pdbx_description
1 polymer ?
#
loop_
_entity_poly.entity_id
_entity_poly.type
_entity_poly.pdbx_seq_one_letter_code
_entity_poly.pdbx_strand_id
1 'polypeptide(L)'
;MDSKAVKITDVTEGAKGETVTSGKASLNISFVKNADGLPEVTFREAKSPLSEMEIEAFGLSVGLKPEGTVLVRFGADNKPKFEMDRTGGSRFLMADLGNLDTAAGKEVADNGAPSKNLIRCRERLADWIAGKGGWSNKSGKILGTEGDDMVKVADLPSRAIQVGEAFQNGATITVGSKGPLLWQSGAGVFHLALPGTVFSVGKLETGSPDLKVELIEGTLQTFVAQPLKTPRASLIGLGDGVVARTLDASYQISRASGKGATATLTSISGKVILAQEAGGKEVASLTGEQILDWPKSGSSRALAKNSPEKSSLLALQEMSKETVLIDIARDGVKACPEAAEEIVSTAVKANPALARKIAEQCLRAQPKLVSIIALASGITDLKLSKEEQAKVDALQMLDRRLAQIQQDGIDLDMKLGQVLLVEGEVRINGRQETLSAGQVLVLQDKITTSKGGRVFVGMAPGVVLSVEPESTATLEKMDAEIKEGQLQSRSAIVNSETGLVVMSIAPWNKEKTDVRVKTKEGESVAQGTVFAVSFQGGKMMTTVSRGQVSSTDASGKSVAISAGQQASPGAAAAVATPANSPEAEVAANVAETASHALAANVAASVAAAVPTAAGEIAAIAAKAIPAAAEKIAGAVAAKAPAAAMEIAQAVAKAVPEAAAKVAAAVIAAAPGADSKAISSATASTAKAAAEAPAVDSAAGTETAAGGGGAAAGGGGGVGGGGGGIGS
;
A
#
# COMPACT_ATOMS: atom_id res chain seq x y z
N MET A 1 18.25 -4.97 19.39
CA MET A 1 17.95 -3.86 20.31
C MET A 1 18.17 -4.37 21.72
N ASP A 2 19.18 -3.85 22.42
CA ASP A 2 19.38 -4.18 23.84
C ASP A 2 18.38 -3.36 24.68
N SER A 3 17.71 -4.01 25.63
CA SER A 3 16.44 -3.59 26.25
C SER A 3 16.58 -2.50 27.32
N LYS A 4 17.59 -1.63 27.21
CA LYS A 4 17.95 -0.63 28.25
C LYS A 4 18.14 0.80 27.76
N ALA A 5 17.80 1.13 26.51
CA ALA A 5 17.79 2.52 26.07
C ALA A 5 16.63 3.28 26.74
N VAL A 6 16.95 4.28 27.57
CA VAL A 6 15.96 5.16 28.19
C VAL A 6 15.42 6.11 27.12
N LYS A 7 14.15 5.95 26.77
CA LYS A 7 13.43 6.90 25.90
C LYS A 7 13.18 8.16 26.72
N ILE A 8 13.80 9.28 26.33
CA ILE A 8 13.55 10.58 26.98
C ILE A 8 12.23 11.10 26.44
N THR A 9 11.15 10.80 27.15
CA THR A 9 9.84 11.39 26.94
C THR A 9 9.50 12.19 28.19
N ASP A 10 9.42 13.50 28.03
CA ASP A 10 9.09 14.55 29.01
C ASP A 10 10.24 15.09 29.89
N VAL A 11 10.99 16.06 29.35
CA VAL A 11 11.77 17.00 30.17
C VAL A 11 11.08 18.36 30.11
N THR A 12 10.62 18.84 31.26
CA THR A 12 9.91 20.12 31.40
C THR A 12 10.88 21.28 31.67
N GLU A 13 10.44 22.49 31.31
CA GLU A 13 11.19 23.74 31.47
C GLU A 13 11.65 23.95 32.94
N GLY A 14 12.98 24.01 33.16
CA GLY A 14 13.57 24.16 34.49
C GLY A 14 14.31 22.93 35.03
N ALA A 15 14.36 21.81 34.30
CA ALA A 15 15.14 20.63 34.68
C ALA A 15 16.66 20.94 34.71
N LYS A 16 17.27 20.86 35.90
CA LYS A 16 18.72 21.02 36.07
C LYS A 16 19.44 19.76 35.61
N GLY A 17 19.96 19.78 34.38
CA GLY A 17 21.04 18.92 33.90
C GLY A 17 20.77 17.43 34.06
N GLU A 18 20.01 16.83 33.14
CA GLU A 18 19.88 15.37 33.12
C GLU A 18 21.14 14.75 32.50
N THR A 19 21.79 13.88 33.26
CA THR A 19 22.92 13.07 32.79
C THR A 19 22.39 11.83 32.08
N VAL A 20 22.43 11.82 30.76
CA VAL A 20 22.08 10.64 29.96
C VAL A 20 23.30 9.72 29.93
N THR A 21 23.13 8.50 30.39
CA THR A 21 24.21 7.50 30.41
C THR A 21 23.87 6.37 29.45
N SER A 22 24.70 6.17 28.42
CA SER A 22 24.63 5.01 27.53
C SER A 22 25.95 4.25 27.65
N GLY A 23 25.88 3.01 28.12
CA GLY A 23 27.09 2.21 28.42
C GLY A 23 28.02 2.89 29.43
N LYS A 24 29.28 3.16 29.04
CA LYS A 24 30.30 3.82 29.89
C LYS A 24 30.39 5.34 29.69
N ALA A 25 29.56 5.93 28.82
CA ALA A 25 29.59 7.35 28.50
C ALA A 25 28.41 8.08 29.15
N SER A 26 28.69 9.28 29.66
CA SER A 26 27.69 10.19 30.23
C SER A 26 27.70 11.50 29.44
N LEU A 27 26.51 12.01 29.11
CA LEU A 27 26.29 13.28 28.43
C LEU A 27 25.33 14.14 29.28
N ASN A 28 25.73 15.37 29.61
CA ASN A 28 24.87 16.29 30.35
C ASN A 28 24.09 17.19 29.39
N ILE A 29 22.75 17.11 29.45
CA ILE A 29 21.84 17.92 28.66
C ILE A 29 21.10 18.87 29.59
N SER A 30 21.07 20.17 29.27
CA SER A 30 20.32 21.17 30.03
C SER A 30 19.50 22.07 29.12
N PHE A 31 18.27 22.35 29.55
CA PHE A 31 17.33 23.28 28.91
C PHE A 31 17.17 24.49 29.82
N VAL A 32 17.65 25.65 29.37
CA VAL A 32 17.61 26.90 30.13
C VAL A 32 17.02 28.00 29.26
N LYS A 33 16.39 29.02 29.86
CA LYS A 33 16.05 30.25 29.15
C LYS A 33 17.24 31.21 29.23
N ASN A 34 17.61 31.83 28.11
CA ASN A 34 18.64 32.86 28.10
C ASN A 34 18.12 34.18 28.74
N ALA A 35 18.98 35.20 28.80
CA ALA A 35 18.62 36.50 29.42
C ALA A 35 17.39 37.19 28.78
N ASP A 36 17.03 36.80 27.55
CA ASP A 36 15.89 37.32 26.80
C ASP A 36 14.65 36.40 26.86
N GLY A 37 14.70 35.31 27.64
CA GLY A 37 13.58 34.39 27.82
C GLY A 37 13.40 33.33 26.73
N LEU A 38 14.37 33.18 25.82
CA LEU A 38 14.34 32.18 24.74
C LEU A 38 14.95 30.84 25.18
N PRO A 39 14.43 29.69 24.70
CA PRO A 39 14.95 28.37 25.06
C PRO A 39 16.36 28.14 24.49
N GLU A 40 17.26 27.67 25.35
CA GLU A 40 18.67 27.40 25.11
C GLU A 40 18.99 25.96 25.55
N VAL A 41 19.64 25.20 24.67
CA VAL A 41 20.07 23.82 24.96
C VAL A 41 21.60 23.77 24.97
N THR A 42 22.17 23.32 26.08
CA THR A 42 23.63 23.20 26.24
C THR A 42 24.05 21.75 26.47
N PHE A 43 25.05 21.29 25.70
CA PHE A 43 25.70 19.99 25.85
C PHE A 43 27.07 20.14 26.50
N ARG A 44 27.39 19.39 27.57
CA ARG A 44 28.70 19.44 28.25
C ARG A 44 29.27 18.05 28.57
N GLU A 45 30.61 17.98 28.56
CA GLU A 45 31.48 16.91 29.10
C GLU A 45 31.18 15.45 28.66
N ALA A 46 31.61 15.08 27.45
CA ALA A 46 31.66 13.66 27.04
C ALA A 46 32.98 13.00 27.49
N LYS A 47 32.91 11.91 28.27
CA LYS A 47 34.09 11.20 28.82
C LYS A 47 34.64 10.05 27.95
N SER A 48 34.09 9.77 26.76
CA SER A 48 34.59 8.76 25.80
C SER A 48 33.95 8.94 24.41
N PRO A 49 34.54 8.41 23.32
CA PRO A 49 33.94 8.47 21.98
C PRO A 49 32.62 7.69 21.93
N LEU A 50 31.57 8.33 21.39
CA LEU A 50 30.26 7.72 21.13
C LEU A 50 30.30 7.07 19.74
N SER A 51 29.85 5.83 19.63
CA SER A 51 29.71 5.17 18.31
C SER A 51 28.42 5.63 17.61
N GLU A 52 28.40 5.53 16.28
CA GLU A 52 27.31 5.97 15.38
C GLU A 52 25.93 5.38 15.74
N MET A 53 25.88 4.33 16.55
CA MET A 53 24.68 3.58 16.92
C MET A 53 24.04 3.97 18.25
N GLU A 54 24.60 4.91 19.03
CA GLU A 54 24.25 5.03 20.46
C GLU A 54 23.39 6.23 20.88
N ILE A 55 22.96 7.11 19.95
CA ILE A 55 22.02 8.21 20.27
C ILE A 55 20.96 8.37 19.18
N GLU A 56 19.86 7.63 19.27
CA GLU A 56 18.59 7.92 18.57
C GLU A 56 17.61 8.59 19.56
N ALA A 57 17.88 9.84 19.90
CA ALA A 57 16.89 10.76 20.46
C ALA A 57 17.41 12.19 20.16
N PHE A 58 16.73 12.89 19.24
CA PHE A 58 17.23 14.03 18.44
C PHE A 58 18.29 13.65 17.39
N GLY A 59 17.89 13.63 16.12
CA GLY A 59 18.77 13.34 14.99
C GLY A 59 19.80 14.43 14.76
N LEU A 60 20.96 14.30 15.41
CA LEU A 60 22.12 15.16 15.19
C LEU A 60 23.32 14.26 14.86
N SER A 61 23.50 13.96 13.58
CA SER A 61 24.68 13.22 13.10
C SER A 61 25.86 14.17 12.94
N VAL A 62 26.92 13.96 13.72
CA VAL A 62 28.17 14.74 13.63
C VAL A 62 29.26 13.84 13.06
N GLY A 63 29.62 14.04 11.79
CA GLY A 63 30.54 13.18 11.04
C GLY A 63 32.01 13.21 11.49
N LEU A 64 32.37 13.92 12.56
CA LEU A 64 33.62 13.82 13.33
C LEU A 64 33.58 14.76 14.55
N LYS A 65 34.37 14.42 15.59
CA LYS A 65 34.45 15.05 16.92
C LYS A 65 34.46 16.60 16.87
N PRO A 66 33.44 17.31 17.40
CA PRO A 66 33.58 18.73 17.70
C PRO A 66 34.45 18.90 18.96
N GLU A 67 35.54 19.66 18.86
CA GLU A 67 36.30 20.12 20.04
C GLU A 67 35.77 21.48 20.48
N GLY A 68 34.79 21.51 21.39
CA GLY A 68 34.25 22.77 21.92
C GLY A 68 32.77 22.69 22.31
N THR A 69 32.20 23.85 22.64
CA THR A 69 30.76 23.99 22.93
C THR A 69 29.99 24.18 21.62
N VAL A 70 28.95 23.38 21.41
CA VAL A 70 27.97 23.59 20.33
C VAL A 70 26.74 24.25 20.94
N LEU A 71 26.44 25.46 20.47
CA LEU A 71 25.27 26.23 20.89
C LEU A 71 24.20 26.14 19.81
N VAL A 72 22.99 25.73 20.18
CA VAL A 72 21.82 25.71 19.29
C VAL A 72 20.83 26.78 19.75
N ARG A 73 20.60 27.79 18.91
CA ARG A 73 19.63 28.86 19.14
C ARG A 73 18.43 28.69 18.23
N PHE A 74 17.22 28.84 18.74
CA PHE A 74 16.02 28.93 17.91
C PHE A 74 15.63 30.40 17.73
N GLY A 75 15.53 30.86 16.48
CA GLY A 75 15.01 32.19 16.17
C GLY A 75 13.49 32.27 16.27
N ALA A 76 12.92 33.48 16.15
CA ALA A 76 11.46 33.68 16.13
C ALA A 76 10.74 32.98 14.95
N ASP A 77 11.50 32.51 13.96
CA ASP A 77 11.03 31.72 12.82
C ASP A 77 11.11 30.20 13.07
N ASN A 78 11.40 29.75 14.30
CA ASN A 78 11.61 28.36 14.69
C ASN A 78 12.71 27.63 13.90
N LYS A 79 13.61 28.36 13.24
CA LYS A 79 14.76 27.74 12.56
C LYS A 79 15.95 27.64 13.51
N PRO A 80 16.59 26.47 13.63
CA PRO A 80 17.77 26.31 14.45
C PRO A 80 18.97 27.03 13.80
N LYS A 81 19.69 27.82 14.59
CA LYS A 81 21.00 28.39 14.27
C LYS A 81 22.05 27.72 15.16
N PHE A 82 23.11 27.25 14.55
CA PHE A 82 24.22 26.58 15.22
C PHE A 82 25.39 27.55 15.33
N GLU A 83 25.90 27.78 16.54
CA GLU A 83 27.11 28.54 16.80
C GLU A 83 28.13 27.62 17.49
N MET A 84 29.39 27.70 17.06
CA MET A 84 30.51 26.97 17.65
C MET A 84 31.53 27.98 18.20
N ASP A 85 32.10 27.68 19.36
CA ASP A 85 33.09 28.58 20.01
C ASP A 85 34.50 28.54 19.38
N ARG A 86 34.77 27.59 18.46
CA ARG A 86 36.04 27.50 17.73
C ARG A 86 35.88 27.13 16.25
N THR A 87 36.45 27.96 15.38
CA THR A 87 36.57 27.73 13.93
C THR A 87 37.74 26.79 13.63
N GLY A 88 37.48 25.48 13.72
CA GLY A 88 38.42 24.43 13.35
C GLY A 88 37.79 23.39 12.43
N GLY A 89 37.61 23.74 11.15
CA GLY A 89 37.39 22.82 10.04
C GLY A 89 36.18 21.88 10.14
N SER A 90 34.98 22.37 9.86
CA SER A 90 33.82 21.50 9.59
C SER A 90 33.27 21.75 8.18
N ARG A 91 33.23 20.68 7.37
CA ARG A 91 32.35 20.59 6.20
C ARG A 91 31.16 19.74 6.64
N PHE A 92 29.96 20.33 6.57
CA PHE A 92 28.63 19.71 6.74
C PHE A 92 28.23 19.29 8.17
N LEU A 93 27.38 20.11 8.78
CA LEU A 93 26.41 19.68 9.78
C LEU A 93 25.08 19.51 9.02
N MET A 94 24.56 18.28 8.96
CA MET A 94 23.22 17.99 8.46
C MET A 94 22.35 17.61 9.66
N ALA A 95 21.41 18.47 10.03
CA ALA A 95 20.32 18.09 10.91
C ALA A 95 19.22 17.50 10.02
N ASP A 96 18.99 16.20 10.13
CA ASP A 96 17.90 15.55 9.39
C ASP A 96 16.59 15.82 10.14
N LEU A 97 15.86 16.85 9.70
CA LEU A 97 14.57 17.27 10.25
C LEU A 97 13.41 16.55 9.54
N GLY A 98 13.53 15.25 9.29
CA GLY A 98 12.55 14.46 8.54
C GLY A 98 11.15 14.29 9.19
N ASN A 99 10.86 14.93 10.33
CA ASN A 99 9.59 14.73 11.06
C ASN A 99 8.91 16.01 11.57
N LEU A 100 9.20 17.18 10.99
CA LEU A 100 8.53 18.45 11.35
C LEU A 100 7.63 19.02 10.23
N ASP A 101 7.40 18.26 9.16
CA ASP A 101 6.53 18.67 8.04
C ASP A 101 5.04 18.33 8.24
N THR A 102 4.63 17.79 9.39
CA THR A 102 3.23 17.41 9.63
C THR A 102 2.38 18.48 10.32
N ALA A 103 2.91 19.69 10.58
CA ALA A 103 2.18 20.72 11.33
C ALA A 103 1.95 22.06 10.61
N ALA A 104 2.38 22.22 9.36
CA ALA A 104 2.03 23.40 8.57
C ALA A 104 1.63 22.95 7.17
N GLY A 105 0.33 23.02 6.87
CA GLY A 105 -0.25 22.73 5.56
C GLY A 105 0.29 23.65 4.46
N LYS A 106 1.49 23.34 3.99
CA LYS A 106 2.06 23.84 2.75
C LYS A 106 2.29 22.62 1.89
N GLU A 107 1.60 22.55 0.76
CA GLU A 107 1.99 21.72 -0.36
C GLU A 107 3.44 22.08 -0.74
N VAL A 108 4.40 21.32 -0.25
CA VAL A 108 5.76 21.36 -0.75
C VAL A 108 5.75 20.47 -1.98
N ALA A 109 5.82 21.09 -3.16
CA ALA A 109 6.15 20.41 -4.39
C ALA A 109 7.43 19.60 -4.15
N ASP A 110 7.28 18.28 -4.17
CA ASP A 110 8.30 17.31 -3.86
C ASP A 110 9.41 17.38 -4.93
N ASN A 111 10.42 18.23 -4.71
CA ASN A 111 11.64 18.29 -5.53
C ASN A 111 12.64 17.20 -5.10
N GLY A 112 12.13 16.06 -4.62
CA GLY A 112 12.90 14.83 -4.44
C GLY A 112 13.36 14.26 -5.79
N ALA A 113 14.44 13.48 -5.76
CA ALA A 113 14.87 12.74 -6.95
C ALA A 113 13.70 11.88 -7.49
N PRO A 114 13.48 11.81 -8.81
CA PRO A 114 12.36 11.08 -9.39
C PRO A 114 12.39 9.61 -8.97
N SER A 115 11.22 9.02 -8.73
CA SER A 115 11.11 7.62 -8.34
C SER A 115 11.75 6.71 -9.40
N LYS A 116 12.32 5.57 -8.99
CA LYS A 116 12.89 4.58 -9.93
C LYS A 116 11.89 4.14 -10.99
N ASN A 117 10.60 4.07 -10.64
CA ASN A 117 9.53 3.74 -11.56
C ASN A 117 9.32 4.84 -12.61
N LEU A 118 9.38 6.10 -12.20
CA LEU A 118 9.24 7.24 -13.11
C LEU A 118 10.43 7.32 -14.08
N ILE A 119 11.65 7.13 -13.58
CA ILE A 119 12.86 7.06 -14.42
C ILE A 119 12.70 5.97 -15.48
N ARG A 120 12.31 4.76 -15.07
CA ARG A 120 12.09 3.64 -16.00
C ARG A 120 10.97 3.92 -17.01
N CYS A 121 9.90 4.60 -16.60
CA CYS A 121 8.82 4.99 -17.49
C CYS A 121 9.31 5.98 -18.56
N ARG A 122 10.05 7.01 -18.14
CA ARG A 122 10.67 8.01 -19.03
C ARG A 122 11.64 7.36 -20.03
N GLU A 123 12.50 6.45 -19.57
CA GLU A 123 13.41 5.69 -20.43
C GLU A 123 12.64 4.87 -21.48
N ARG A 124 11.61 4.14 -21.07
CA ARG A 124 10.77 3.36 -22.01
C ARG A 124 10.05 4.24 -23.03
N LEU A 125 9.52 5.40 -22.61
CA LEU A 125 8.91 6.36 -23.52
C LEU A 125 9.95 6.92 -24.50
N ALA A 126 11.12 7.31 -24.03
CA ALA A 126 12.20 7.82 -24.86
C ALA A 126 12.68 6.80 -25.88
N ASP A 127 12.84 5.53 -25.48
CA ASP A 127 13.20 4.44 -26.38
C ASP A 127 12.13 4.17 -27.43
N TRP A 128 10.85 4.26 -27.06
CA TRP A 128 9.74 4.13 -28.01
C TRP A 128 9.74 5.26 -29.03
N ILE A 129 9.88 6.50 -28.56
CA ILE A 129 9.95 7.71 -29.41
C ILE A 129 11.16 7.62 -30.36
N ALA A 130 12.30 7.13 -29.87
CA ALA A 130 13.52 6.96 -30.67
C ALA A 130 13.47 5.75 -31.63
N GLY A 131 12.39 4.96 -31.64
CA GLY A 131 12.28 3.72 -32.42
C GLY A 131 13.21 2.60 -31.95
N LYS A 132 13.83 2.77 -30.77
CA LYS A 132 14.78 1.82 -30.17
C LYS A 132 14.10 0.74 -29.35
N GLY A 133 12.84 0.90 -28.96
CA GLY A 133 12.12 -0.10 -28.19
C GLY A 133 11.15 0.48 -27.17
N GLY A 134 11.30 0.14 -25.89
CA GLY A 134 10.32 0.43 -24.83
C GLY A 134 9.47 -0.79 -24.42
N TRP A 135 9.83 -1.97 -24.90
CA TRP A 135 9.13 -3.22 -24.66
C TRP A 135 9.06 -3.56 -23.17
N SER A 136 8.02 -4.30 -22.77
CA SER A 136 7.95 -4.82 -21.41
C SER A 136 9.02 -5.89 -21.23
N ASN A 137 9.74 -5.83 -20.11
CA ASN A 137 10.64 -6.91 -19.69
C ASN A 137 9.90 -8.04 -18.96
N LYS A 138 8.58 -7.88 -18.76
CA LYS A 138 7.74 -8.89 -18.11
C LYS A 138 7.25 -9.85 -19.18
N SER A 139 7.87 -11.03 -19.26
CA SER A 139 7.46 -12.11 -20.16
C SER A 139 6.09 -12.66 -19.80
N GLY A 140 5.32 -13.03 -20.83
CA GLY A 140 3.92 -13.46 -20.72
C GLY A 140 2.93 -12.31 -20.59
N LYS A 141 3.37 -11.04 -20.67
CA LYS A 141 2.48 -9.89 -20.42
C LYS A 141 1.37 -9.80 -21.47
N ILE A 142 0.13 -9.71 -21.00
CA ILE A 142 -1.05 -9.48 -21.83
C ILE A 142 -1.17 -7.98 -22.13
N LEU A 143 -1.24 -7.66 -23.41
CA LEU A 143 -1.29 -6.30 -23.92
C LEU A 143 -2.70 -5.89 -24.37
N GLY A 144 -3.51 -6.85 -24.83
CA GLY A 144 -4.90 -6.60 -25.21
C GLY A 144 -5.73 -7.89 -25.30
N THR A 145 -7.01 -7.80 -24.93
CA THR A 145 -8.03 -8.85 -25.04
C THR A 145 -9.40 -8.18 -25.22
N GLU A 146 -10.31 -8.85 -25.93
CA GLU A 146 -11.71 -8.43 -26.10
C GLU A 146 -12.69 -9.17 -25.15
N GLY A 147 -12.17 -9.95 -24.20
CA GLY A 147 -12.93 -10.67 -23.18
C GLY A 147 -13.28 -12.12 -23.56
N ASP A 148 -13.73 -12.88 -22.55
CA ASP A 148 -14.01 -14.34 -22.59
C ASP A 148 -12.79 -15.25 -22.80
N ASP A 149 -11.59 -14.68 -22.83
CA ASP A 149 -10.34 -15.45 -22.86
C ASP A 149 -10.11 -16.11 -21.49
N MET A 150 -9.80 -17.40 -21.52
CA MET A 150 -9.67 -18.22 -20.31
C MET A 150 -8.24 -18.73 -20.15
N VAL A 151 -7.75 -18.72 -18.91
CA VAL A 151 -6.48 -19.30 -18.51
C VAL A 151 -6.68 -20.37 -17.45
N LYS A 152 -6.02 -21.51 -17.64
CA LYS A 152 -5.93 -22.60 -16.67
C LYS A 152 -4.47 -22.81 -16.29
N VAL A 153 -4.17 -22.86 -15.00
CA VAL A 153 -2.80 -23.11 -14.49
C VAL A 153 -2.84 -24.37 -13.63
N ALA A 154 -2.12 -25.41 -14.07
CA ALA A 154 -2.13 -26.72 -13.42
C ALA A 154 -3.56 -27.22 -13.12
N ASP A 155 -3.84 -27.59 -11.87
CA ASP A 155 -5.15 -28.10 -11.42
C ASP A 155 -6.12 -27.01 -10.94
N LEU A 156 -5.74 -25.72 -11.04
CA LEU A 156 -6.61 -24.61 -10.65
C LEU A 156 -7.81 -24.48 -11.61
N PRO A 157 -8.97 -23.98 -11.11
CA PRO A 157 -10.10 -23.69 -11.97
C PRO A 157 -9.74 -22.64 -13.02
N SER A 158 -10.37 -22.76 -14.20
CA SER A 158 -10.19 -21.81 -15.28
C SER A 158 -10.72 -20.43 -14.87
N ARG A 159 -9.98 -19.37 -15.20
CA ARG A 159 -10.37 -17.97 -14.91
C ARG A 159 -10.22 -17.08 -16.13
N ALA A 160 -10.91 -15.94 -16.12
CA ALA A 160 -10.76 -14.91 -17.14
C ALA A 160 -9.38 -14.24 -17.06
N ILE A 161 -8.86 -13.83 -18.23
CA ILE A 161 -7.61 -13.08 -18.39
C ILE A 161 -7.85 -11.57 -18.24
N GLN A 162 -6.90 -10.85 -17.63
CA GLN A 162 -6.93 -9.38 -17.53
C GLN A 162 -5.72 -8.73 -18.21
N VAL A 163 -5.92 -7.56 -18.81
CA VAL A 163 -4.84 -6.82 -19.46
C VAL A 163 -3.82 -6.32 -18.42
N GLY A 164 -2.53 -6.45 -18.71
CA GLY A 164 -1.43 -6.08 -17.82
C GLY A 164 -0.97 -7.20 -16.88
N GLU A 165 -1.75 -8.27 -16.75
CA GLU A 165 -1.27 -9.52 -16.14
C GLU A 165 -0.18 -10.16 -17.00
N ALA A 166 0.51 -11.15 -16.45
CA ALA A 166 1.40 -12.00 -17.22
C ALA A 166 1.03 -13.47 -17.01
N PHE A 167 1.15 -14.27 -18.07
CA PHE A 167 0.94 -15.71 -17.96
C PHE A 167 1.94 -16.34 -16.99
N GLN A 168 1.44 -17.30 -16.21
CA GLN A 168 2.28 -18.13 -15.36
C GLN A 168 2.84 -19.30 -16.17
N ASN A 169 4.03 -19.78 -15.77
CA ASN A 169 4.62 -20.96 -16.38
C ASN A 169 3.71 -22.18 -16.22
N GLY A 170 3.51 -22.96 -17.28
CA GLY A 170 2.62 -24.11 -17.29
C GLY A 170 1.14 -23.75 -17.47
N ALA A 171 0.84 -22.51 -17.87
CA ALA A 171 -0.52 -22.10 -18.20
C ALA A 171 -0.95 -22.63 -19.57
N THR A 172 -2.21 -23.06 -19.66
CA THR A 172 -2.92 -23.32 -20.91
C THR A 172 -3.96 -22.22 -21.11
N ILE A 173 -3.95 -21.63 -22.30
CA ILE A 173 -4.79 -20.49 -22.68
C ILE A 173 -5.75 -20.92 -23.78
N THR A 174 -7.02 -20.54 -23.61
CA THR A 174 -8.07 -20.68 -24.63
C THR A 174 -8.58 -19.29 -24.98
N VAL A 175 -8.34 -18.86 -26.23
CA VAL A 175 -8.83 -17.58 -26.74
C VAL A 175 -10.31 -17.71 -27.07
N GLY A 176 -11.11 -16.78 -26.56
CA GLY A 176 -12.55 -16.72 -26.74
C GLY A 176 -12.95 -16.42 -28.19
N SER A 177 -14.26 -16.32 -28.43
CA SER A 177 -14.81 -16.03 -29.75
C SER A 177 -14.95 -14.53 -30.06
N LYS A 178 -14.82 -13.67 -29.05
CA LYS A 178 -15.09 -12.22 -29.17
C LYS A 178 -14.04 -11.48 -30.00
N GLY A 179 -12.77 -11.82 -29.83
CA GLY A 179 -11.67 -11.16 -30.52
C GLY A 179 -10.32 -11.82 -30.24
N PRO A 180 -9.23 -11.28 -30.82
CA PRO A 180 -7.90 -11.82 -30.65
C PRO A 180 -7.26 -11.41 -29.31
N LEU A 181 -6.28 -12.20 -28.88
CA LEU A 181 -5.48 -11.97 -27.68
C LEU A 181 -4.05 -11.54 -28.07
N LEU A 182 -3.67 -10.32 -27.68
CA LEU A 182 -2.33 -9.75 -27.92
C LEU A 182 -1.48 -9.83 -26.65
N TRP A 183 -0.29 -10.39 -26.75
CA TRP A 183 0.61 -10.59 -25.61
C TRP A 183 2.08 -10.67 -26.02
N GLN A 184 2.99 -10.65 -25.04
CA GLN A 184 4.44 -10.77 -25.24
C GLN A 184 5.01 -12.00 -24.55
N SER A 185 5.76 -12.84 -25.27
CA SER A 185 6.52 -13.96 -24.66
C SER A 185 7.89 -13.51 -24.13
N GLY A 186 8.35 -12.34 -24.56
CA GLY A 186 9.62 -11.72 -24.14
C GLY A 186 9.73 -10.29 -24.69
N ALA A 187 10.77 -9.57 -24.29
CA ALA A 187 10.96 -8.16 -24.67
C ALA A 187 11.08 -8.00 -26.21
N GLY A 188 10.04 -7.46 -26.85
CA GLY A 188 10.03 -7.26 -28.31
C GLY A 188 9.57 -8.47 -29.13
N VAL A 189 9.06 -9.53 -28.48
CA VAL A 189 8.43 -10.69 -29.14
C VAL A 189 6.94 -10.66 -28.86
N PHE A 190 6.15 -10.36 -29.88
CA PHE A 190 4.70 -10.19 -29.80
C PHE A 190 3.98 -11.36 -30.41
N HIS A 191 2.86 -11.72 -29.82
CA HIS A 191 1.97 -12.76 -30.30
C HIS A 191 0.53 -12.26 -30.36
N LEU A 192 -0.16 -12.54 -31.46
CA LEU A 192 -1.59 -12.35 -31.61
C LEU A 192 -2.24 -13.70 -31.85
N ALA A 193 -2.92 -14.21 -30.84
CA ALA A 193 -3.67 -15.45 -30.93
C ALA A 193 -5.11 -15.12 -31.40
N LEU A 194 -5.52 -15.69 -32.53
CA LEU A 194 -6.84 -15.41 -33.11
C LEU A 194 -7.95 -16.19 -32.37
N PRO A 195 -9.23 -15.81 -32.52
CA PRO A 195 -10.35 -16.50 -31.88
C PRO A 195 -10.31 -18.03 -32.05
N GLY A 196 -10.55 -18.76 -30.95
CA GLY A 196 -10.51 -20.22 -30.92
C GLY A 196 -9.10 -20.83 -30.86
N THR A 197 -8.05 -20.02 -30.74
CA THR A 197 -6.68 -20.53 -30.56
C THR A 197 -6.48 -21.08 -29.16
N VAL A 198 -5.83 -22.24 -29.09
CA VAL A 198 -5.41 -22.87 -27.83
C VAL A 198 -3.91 -23.09 -27.85
N PHE A 199 -3.24 -22.64 -26.79
CA PHE A 199 -1.80 -22.77 -26.65
C PHE A 199 -1.41 -22.92 -25.19
N SER A 200 -0.24 -23.48 -24.93
CA SER A 200 0.37 -23.49 -23.61
C SER A 200 1.65 -22.66 -23.59
N VAL A 201 2.04 -22.20 -22.41
CA VAL A 201 3.29 -21.47 -22.20
C VAL A 201 4.18 -22.20 -21.19
N GLY A 202 5.45 -22.32 -21.52
CA GLY A 202 6.47 -22.97 -20.71
C GLY A 202 7.74 -22.13 -20.59
N LYS A 203 8.70 -22.59 -19.79
CA LYS A 203 10.06 -22.02 -19.82
C LYS A 203 10.78 -22.45 -21.09
N LEU A 204 11.51 -21.51 -21.70
CA LEU A 204 12.34 -21.78 -22.88
C LEU A 204 13.49 -22.73 -22.56
N GLU A 205 14.34 -22.33 -21.60
CA GLU A 205 15.51 -23.06 -21.09
C GLU A 205 15.84 -22.55 -19.67
N THR A 206 16.67 -23.26 -18.91
CA THR A 206 17.15 -22.80 -17.60
C THR A 206 17.92 -21.48 -17.75
N GLY A 207 17.39 -20.38 -17.21
CA GLY A 207 18.03 -19.06 -17.22
C GLY A 207 17.53 -18.09 -18.30
N SER A 208 16.67 -18.52 -19.23
CA SER A 208 16.04 -17.60 -20.20
C SER A 208 14.86 -16.84 -19.57
N PRO A 209 14.78 -15.51 -19.75
CA PRO A 209 13.61 -14.75 -19.32
C PRO A 209 12.39 -14.94 -20.25
N ASP A 210 12.58 -15.43 -21.47
CA ASP A 210 11.51 -15.57 -22.48
C ASP A 210 10.71 -16.87 -22.27
N LEU A 211 9.44 -16.86 -22.70
CA LEU A 211 8.56 -18.02 -22.64
C LEU A 211 8.60 -18.85 -23.94
N LYS A 212 8.61 -20.18 -23.78
CA LYS A 212 8.29 -21.12 -24.87
C LYS A 212 6.78 -21.12 -25.06
N VAL A 213 6.33 -21.02 -26.30
CA VAL A 213 4.91 -21.16 -26.65
C VAL A 213 4.72 -22.51 -27.31
N GLU A 214 3.69 -23.26 -26.96
CA GLU A 214 3.33 -24.49 -27.65
C GLU A 214 1.92 -24.35 -28.23
N LEU A 215 1.82 -24.31 -29.55
CA LEU A 215 0.55 -24.13 -30.25
C LEU A 215 -0.17 -25.47 -30.33
N ILE A 216 -1.31 -25.59 -29.64
CA ILE A 216 -2.12 -26.81 -29.60
C ILE A 216 -3.05 -26.84 -30.82
N GLU A 217 -3.81 -25.77 -31.04
CA GLU A 217 -4.71 -25.60 -32.19
C GLU A 217 -5.01 -24.12 -32.45
N GLY A 218 -5.50 -23.81 -33.65
CA GLY A 218 -5.89 -22.46 -34.06
C GLY A 218 -4.77 -21.70 -34.76
N THR A 219 -4.77 -20.37 -34.66
CA THR A 219 -3.86 -19.50 -35.41
C THR A 219 -3.14 -18.52 -34.50
N LEU A 220 -1.82 -18.59 -34.51
CA LEU A 220 -0.94 -17.72 -33.75
C LEU A 220 -0.04 -16.92 -34.69
N GLN A 221 -0.19 -15.60 -34.67
CA GLN A 221 0.70 -14.68 -35.35
C GLN A 221 1.78 -14.20 -34.41
N THR A 222 2.98 -13.97 -34.94
CA THR A 222 4.16 -13.60 -34.19
C THR A 222 4.93 -12.51 -34.91
N PHE A 223 5.37 -11.51 -34.15
CA PHE A 223 6.21 -10.43 -34.64
C PHE A 223 7.38 -10.22 -33.69
N VAL A 224 8.58 -10.30 -34.24
CA VAL A 224 9.81 -9.94 -33.55
C VAL A 224 10.22 -8.54 -33.97
N ALA A 225 10.02 -7.57 -33.08
CA ALA A 225 10.11 -6.15 -33.42
C ALA A 225 11.52 -5.66 -33.76
N GLN A 226 12.53 -6.33 -33.21
CA GLN A 226 13.94 -6.09 -33.50
C GLN A 226 14.70 -7.41 -33.47
N PRO A 227 15.76 -7.57 -34.28
CA PRO A 227 16.59 -8.77 -34.26
C PRO A 227 17.08 -9.12 -32.86
N LEU A 228 16.74 -10.32 -32.41
CA LEU A 228 17.18 -10.88 -31.14
C LEU A 228 18.66 -11.23 -31.21
N LYS A 229 19.40 -10.92 -30.14
CA LYS A 229 20.80 -11.31 -29.99
C LYS A 229 20.89 -12.72 -29.42
N THR A 230 21.59 -13.61 -30.12
CA THR A 230 21.91 -14.97 -29.66
C THR A 230 22.49 -14.95 -28.23
N PRO A 231 22.10 -15.88 -27.33
CA PRO A 231 21.33 -17.11 -27.55
C PRO A 231 19.80 -16.94 -27.59
N ARG A 232 19.29 -15.72 -27.42
CA ARG A 232 17.85 -15.46 -27.37
C ARG A 232 17.18 -15.74 -28.71
N ALA A 233 16.03 -16.42 -28.71
CA ALA A 233 15.19 -16.63 -29.88
C ALA A 233 13.71 -16.78 -29.48
N SER A 234 12.80 -16.42 -30.38
CA SER A 234 11.38 -16.79 -30.24
C SER A 234 11.22 -18.27 -30.59
N LEU A 235 10.56 -19.06 -29.73
CA LEU A 235 10.28 -20.48 -29.96
C LEU A 235 8.78 -20.77 -29.86
N ILE A 236 8.25 -21.37 -30.93
CA ILE A 236 6.87 -21.88 -30.96
C ILE A 236 6.90 -23.37 -31.29
N GLY A 237 6.53 -24.20 -30.33
CA GLY A 237 6.34 -25.64 -30.48
C GLY A 237 5.14 -25.97 -31.36
N LEU A 238 5.35 -26.88 -32.30
CA LEU A 238 4.33 -27.40 -33.22
C LEU A 238 3.84 -28.80 -32.81
N GLY A 239 4.30 -29.32 -31.66
CA GLY A 239 4.15 -30.72 -31.25
C GLY A 239 5.24 -31.63 -31.82
N ASP A 240 5.26 -32.88 -31.34
CA ASP A 240 6.19 -33.94 -31.76
C ASP A 240 7.68 -33.54 -31.71
N GLY A 241 8.04 -32.65 -30.78
CA GLY A 241 9.41 -32.19 -30.58
C GLY A 241 9.96 -31.25 -31.66
N VAL A 242 9.09 -30.59 -32.44
CA VAL A 242 9.49 -29.59 -33.46
C VAL A 242 9.13 -28.18 -33.01
N VAL A 243 10.07 -27.24 -33.19
CA VAL A 243 9.91 -25.82 -32.89
C VAL A 243 10.16 -24.95 -34.12
N ALA A 244 9.34 -23.91 -34.27
CA ALA A 244 9.64 -22.75 -35.08
C ALA A 244 10.49 -21.77 -34.28
N ARG A 245 11.70 -21.50 -34.77
CA ARG A 245 12.70 -20.61 -34.16
C ARG A 245 12.97 -19.41 -35.06
N THR A 246 12.95 -18.21 -34.50
CA THR A 246 13.34 -17.00 -35.23
C THR A 246 14.05 -15.98 -34.33
N LEU A 247 14.85 -15.13 -34.98
CA LEU A 247 15.48 -13.96 -34.36
C LEU A 247 14.83 -12.65 -34.81
N ASP A 248 14.12 -12.60 -35.93
CA ASP A 248 13.77 -11.33 -36.59
C ASP A 248 12.51 -11.38 -37.47
N ALA A 249 11.74 -12.47 -37.43
CA ALA A 249 10.65 -12.67 -38.37
C ALA A 249 9.30 -12.11 -37.91
N SER A 250 8.45 -11.84 -38.89
CA SER A 250 7.01 -11.67 -38.74
C SER A 250 6.31 -12.78 -39.51
N TYR A 251 5.61 -13.65 -38.77
CA TYR A 251 5.07 -14.89 -39.30
C TYR A 251 3.83 -15.36 -38.55
N GLN A 252 3.07 -16.26 -39.17
CA GLN A 252 1.88 -16.90 -38.63
C GLN A 252 2.06 -18.41 -38.67
N ILE A 253 1.52 -19.09 -37.67
CA ILE A 253 1.33 -20.54 -37.66
C ILE A 253 -0.16 -20.82 -37.47
N SER A 254 -0.75 -21.59 -38.38
CA SER A 254 -2.12 -22.09 -38.28
C SER A 254 -2.10 -23.61 -38.19
N ARG A 255 -2.69 -24.16 -37.12
CA ARG A 255 -2.72 -25.60 -36.84
C ARG A 255 -4.17 -26.08 -36.67
N ALA A 256 -4.54 -27.11 -37.41
CA ALA A 256 -5.84 -27.75 -37.23
C ALA A 256 -5.89 -28.55 -35.92
N SER A 257 -7.10 -28.84 -35.42
CA SER A 257 -7.28 -29.67 -34.24
C SER A 257 -6.99 -31.15 -34.54
N GLY A 258 -6.49 -31.89 -33.54
CA GLY A 258 -6.29 -33.34 -33.62
C GLY A 258 -4.84 -33.83 -33.74
N LYS A 259 -4.64 -35.12 -33.44
CA LYS A 259 -3.33 -35.78 -33.43
C LYS A 259 -2.81 -35.95 -34.87
N GLY A 260 -1.59 -35.49 -35.15
CA GLY A 260 -1.01 -35.51 -36.50
C GLY A 260 -1.51 -34.38 -37.43
N ALA A 261 -2.16 -33.35 -36.88
CA ALA A 261 -2.64 -32.21 -37.65
C ALA A 261 -1.50 -31.45 -38.34
N THR A 262 -1.72 -31.08 -39.60
CA THR A 262 -0.78 -30.25 -40.36
C THR A 262 -0.80 -28.81 -39.84
N ALA A 263 0.38 -28.18 -39.82
CA ALA A 263 0.53 -26.76 -39.54
C ALA A 263 0.92 -26.02 -40.82
N THR A 264 0.28 -24.89 -41.10
CA THR A 264 0.68 -23.98 -42.17
C THR A 264 1.42 -22.79 -41.57
N LEU A 265 2.63 -22.56 -42.07
CA LEU A 265 3.49 -21.45 -41.66
C LEU A 265 3.55 -20.43 -42.79
N THR A 266 3.27 -19.16 -42.46
CA THR A 266 3.36 -18.04 -43.39
C THR A 266 4.30 -16.99 -42.83
N SER A 267 5.35 -16.63 -43.55
CA SER A 267 6.29 -15.58 -43.19
C SER A 267 6.15 -14.41 -44.17
N ILE A 268 6.33 -13.19 -43.68
CA ILE A 268 6.42 -11.98 -44.52
C ILE A 268 7.76 -11.26 -44.43
N SER A 269 8.60 -11.61 -43.44
CA SER A 269 9.90 -10.99 -43.22
C SER A 269 10.77 -11.85 -42.31
N GLY A 270 12.08 -11.62 -42.34
CA GLY A 270 13.06 -12.34 -41.52
C GLY A 270 13.22 -13.81 -41.92
N LYS A 271 13.83 -14.59 -41.03
CA LYS A 271 14.02 -16.03 -41.21
C LYS A 271 13.34 -16.82 -40.09
N VAL A 272 12.54 -17.81 -40.46
CA VAL A 272 11.94 -18.81 -39.56
C VAL A 272 12.58 -20.17 -39.83
N ILE A 273 13.14 -20.78 -38.80
CA ILE A 273 13.79 -22.10 -38.88
C ILE A 273 12.89 -23.11 -38.15
N LEU A 274 12.49 -24.18 -38.83
CA LEU A 274 11.92 -25.36 -38.19
C LEU A 274 13.05 -26.30 -37.80
N ALA A 275 13.13 -26.66 -36.52
CA ALA A 275 14.15 -27.56 -36.00
C ALA A 275 13.55 -28.49 -34.94
N GLN A 276 14.21 -29.63 -34.71
CA GLN A 276 13.93 -30.45 -33.53
C GLN A 276 14.33 -29.69 -32.25
N GLU A 277 13.59 -29.88 -31.17
CA GLU A 277 13.86 -29.28 -29.86
C GLU A 277 15.30 -29.60 -29.38
N ALA A 278 15.86 -28.73 -28.53
CA ALA A 278 17.25 -28.78 -28.04
C ALA A 278 18.36 -28.48 -29.09
N GLY A 279 18.08 -27.63 -30.07
CA GLY A 279 19.07 -27.26 -31.10
C GLY A 279 19.35 -28.37 -32.10
N GLY A 280 18.39 -29.30 -32.26
CA GLY A 280 18.47 -30.40 -33.21
C GLY A 280 18.45 -29.94 -34.68
N LYS A 281 18.48 -30.93 -35.57
CA LYS A 281 18.63 -30.72 -37.02
C LYS A 281 17.54 -29.78 -37.58
N GLU A 282 17.94 -28.80 -38.39
CA GLU A 282 17.02 -28.00 -39.21
C GLU A 282 16.27 -28.93 -40.17
N VAL A 283 14.94 -28.90 -40.10
CA VAL A 283 14.06 -29.72 -40.94
C VAL A 283 13.46 -28.93 -42.10
N ALA A 284 13.32 -27.61 -41.94
CA ALA A 284 12.92 -26.67 -43.00
C ALA A 284 13.18 -25.23 -42.57
N SER A 285 13.14 -24.28 -43.51
CA SER A 285 13.13 -22.85 -43.19
C SER A 285 12.29 -22.04 -44.18
N LEU A 286 11.79 -20.90 -43.70
CA LEU A 286 11.13 -19.86 -44.48
C LEU A 286 11.96 -18.58 -44.38
N THR A 287 12.12 -17.86 -45.50
CA THR A 287 12.80 -16.56 -45.54
C THR A 287 11.97 -15.56 -46.35
N GLY A 288 11.70 -14.40 -45.77
CA GLY A 288 10.90 -13.36 -46.43
C GLY A 288 9.44 -13.78 -46.62
N GLU A 289 8.87 -13.50 -47.79
CA GLU A 289 7.46 -13.74 -48.12
C GLU A 289 7.21 -15.17 -48.64
N GLN A 290 7.05 -16.11 -47.71
CA GLN A 290 6.93 -17.53 -48.03
C GLN A 290 5.84 -18.24 -47.21
N ILE A 291 5.32 -19.34 -47.75
CA ILE A 291 4.39 -20.26 -47.09
C ILE A 291 4.94 -21.69 -47.12
N LEU A 292 4.75 -22.44 -46.04
CA LEU A 292 5.17 -23.83 -45.88
C LEU A 292 4.10 -24.63 -45.14
N ASP A 293 3.78 -25.83 -45.63
CA ASP A 293 2.89 -26.77 -44.94
C ASP A 293 3.72 -27.88 -44.27
N TRP A 294 3.62 -28.00 -42.96
CA TRP A 294 4.33 -29.00 -42.15
C TRP A 294 3.36 -30.09 -41.66
N PRO A 295 3.75 -31.39 -41.64
CA PRO A 295 5.05 -31.98 -41.99
C PRO A 295 5.21 -32.41 -43.46
N LYS A 296 4.43 -31.83 -44.40
CA LYS A 296 4.50 -32.22 -45.81
C LYS A 296 5.89 -31.92 -46.38
N SER A 297 6.47 -32.88 -47.08
CA SER A 297 7.86 -32.88 -47.59
C SER A 297 8.07 -31.98 -48.82
N GLY A 298 7.66 -30.71 -48.75
CA GLY A 298 7.78 -29.73 -49.84
C GLY A 298 8.69 -28.56 -49.49
N SER A 299 9.33 -27.95 -50.51
CA SER A 299 9.99 -26.66 -50.38
C SER A 299 8.96 -25.54 -50.12
N SER A 300 9.38 -24.47 -49.45
CA SER A 300 8.53 -23.30 -49.25
C SER A 300 8.10 -22.70 -50.59
N ARG A 301 6.92 -22.08 -50.62
CA ARG A 301 6.31 -21.45 -51.80
C ARG A 301 6.19 -19.95 -51.59
N ALA A 302 6.15 -19.16 -52.67
CA ALA A 302 5.97 -17.72 -52.57
C ALA A 302 4.57 -17.36 -52.02
N LEU A 303 4.51 -16.36 -51.13
CA LEU A 303 3.24 -15.83 -50.63
C LEU A 303 2.58 -14.93 -51.68
N ALA A 304 1.26 -14.99 -51.79
CA ALA A 304 0.51 -14.12 -52.71
C ALA A 304 0.59 -12.65 -52.27
N LYS A 305 0.78 -11.73 -53.24
CA LYS A 305 1.00 -10.29 -52.96
C LYS A 305 -0.10 -9.63 -52.12
N ASN A 306 -1.36 -10.05 -52.29
CA ASN A 306 -2.54 -9.51 -51.61
C ASN A 306 -3.17 -10.54 -50.65
N SER A 307 -2.36 -11.43 -50.07
CA SER A 307 -2.90 -12.46 -49.19
C SER A 307 -3.46 -11.84 -47.89
N PRO A 308 -4.57 -12.36 -47.34
CA PRO A 308 -5.10 -11.91 -46.05
C PRO A 308 -4.09 -12.05 -44.91
N GLU A 309 -3.26 -13.09 -44.94
CA GLU A 309 -2.21 -13.35 -43.95
C GLU A 309 -1.16 -12.23 -43.97
N LYS A 310 -0.77 -11.76 -45.16
CA LYS A 310 0.19 -10.65 -45.30
C LYS A 310 -0.36 -9.37 -44.69
N SER A 311 -1.60 -9.02 -45.05
CA SER A 311 -2.26 -7.83 -44.51
C SER A 311 -2.42 -7.91 -42.99
N SER A 312 -2.78 -9.07 -42.46
CA SER A 312 -2.95 -9.29 -41.03
C SER A 312 -1.63 -9.23 -40.26
N LEU A 313 -0.54 -9.79 -40.81
CA LEU A 313 0.79 -9.71 -40.19
C LEU A 313 1.35 -8.29 -40.22
N LEU A 314 1.11 -7.51 -41.28
CA LEU A 314 1.45 -6.08 -41.29
C LEU A 314 0.64 -5.29 -40.24
N ALA A 315 -0.65 -5.59 -40.10
CA ALA A 315 -1.49 -4.99 -39.06
C ALA A 315 -0.99 -5.33 -37.64
N LEU A 316 -0.49 -6.55 -37.41
CA LEU A 316 0.14 -6.95 -36.14
C LEU A 316 1.36 -6.09 -35.81
N GLN A 317 2.22 -5.78 -36.80
CA GLN A 317 3.42 -4.97 -36.57
C GLN A 317 3.07 -3.59 -36.04
N GLU A 318 2.09 -2.93 -36.66
CA GLU A 318 1.62 -1.60 -36.25
C GLU A 318 0.88 -1.66 -34.92
N MET A 319 -0.08 -2.60 -34.76
CA MET A 319 -0.80 -2.82 -33.50
C MET A 319 0.16 -3.03 -32.33
N SER A 320 1.23 -3.82 -32.51
CA SER A 320 2.22 -4.09 -31.47
C SER A 320 2.91 -2.81 -30.99
N LYS A 321 3.27 -1.90 -31.90
CA LYS A 321 3.89 -0.61 -31.54
C LYS A 321 2.91 0.29 -30.80
N GLU A 322 1.68 0.40 -31.29
CA GLU A 322 0.63 1.22 -30.67
C GLU A 322 0.30 0.74 -29.25
N THR A 323 0.10 -0.56 -29.07
CA THR A 323 -0.27 -1.11 -27.76
C THR A 323 0.87 -0.97 -26.74
N VAL A 324 2.13 -1.00 -27.18
CA VAL A 324 3.28 -0.76 -26.28
C VAL A 324 3.26 0.66 -25.73
N LEU A 325 2.96 1.67 -26.56
CA LEU A 325 2.88 3.05 -26.07
C LEU A 325 1.77 3.19 -25.01
N ILE A 326 0.60 2.62 -25.29
CA ILE A 326 -0.54 2.58 -24.36
C ILE A 326 -0.13 1.86 -23.06
N ASP A 327 0.58 0.74 -23.18
CA ASP A 327 1.08 -0.05 -22.04
C ASP A 327 2.05 0.74 -21.16
N ILE A 328 3.02 1.44 -21.78
CA ILE A 328 4.00 2.27 -21.07
C ILE A 328 3.27 3.37 -20.28
N ALA A 329 2.33 4.08 -20.93
CA ALA A 329 1.57 5.14 -20.28
C ALA A 329 0.72 4.60 -19.12
N ARG A 330 -0.01 3.50 -19.34
CA ARG A 330 -0.86 2.87 -18.32
C ARG A 330 -0.04 2.40 -17.12
N ASP A 331 1.04 1.65 -17.34
CA ASP A 331 1.92 1.18 -16.27
C ASP A 331 2.57 2.34 -15.53
N GLY A 332 2.97 3.38 -16.27
CA GLY A 332 3.54 4.60 -15.73
C GLY A 332 2.58 5.31 -14.77
N VAL A 333 1.35 5.61 -15.22
CA VAL A 333 0.30 6.23 -14.40
C VAL A 333 -0.05 5.37 -13.18
N LYS A 334 -0.10 4.04 -13.34
CA LYS A 334 -0.34 3.11 -12.23
C LYS A 334 0.76 3.15 -11.18
N ALA A 335 2.02 3.25 -11.61
CA ALA A 335 3.18 3.19 -10.73
C ALA A 335 3.58 4.55 -10.14
N CYS A 336 3.30 5.65 -10.85
CA CYS A 336 3.68 7.02 -10.53
C CYS A 336 2.49 7.96 -10.77
N PRO A 337 1.39 7.85 -10.01
CA PRO A 337 0.19 8.67 -10.18
C PRO A 337 0.47 10.17 -10.09
N GLU A 338 1.48 10.57 -9.31
CA GLU A 338 1.96 11.95 -9.17
C GLU A 338 2.49 12.55 -10.49
N ALA A 339 3.00 11.71 -11.39
CA ALA A 339 3.53 12.13 -12.69
C ALA A 339 2.56 11.86 -13.85
N ALA A 340 1.28 11.57 -13.56
CA ALA A 340 0.33 11.16 -14.58
C ALA A 340 0.14 12.19 -15.69
N GLU A 341 0.17 13.49 -15.39
CA GLU A 341 0.08 14.55 -16.38
C GLU A 341 1.23 14.50 -17.39
N GLU A 342 2.46 14.37 -16.89
CA GLU A 342 3.66 14.26 -17.72
C GLU A 342 3.62 13.00 -18.59
N ILE A 343 3.30 11.85 -17.98
CA ILE A 343 3.29 10.56 -18.66
C ILE A 343 2.25 10.54 -19.78
N VAL A 344 1.02 10.95 -19.48
CA VAL A 344 -0.08 10.97 -20.46
C VAL A 344 0.22 11.98 -21.56
N SER A 345 0.60 13.20 -21.22
CA SER A 345 0.88 14.23 -22.23
C SER A 345 2.04 13.86 -23.15
N THR A 346 3.09 13.21 -22.62
CA THR A 346 4.23 12.74 -23.42
C THR A 346 3.81 11.61 -24.36
N ALA A 347 3.03 10.64 -23.88
CA ALA A 347 2.54 9.54 -24.71
C ALA A 347 1.58 10.03 -25.81
N VAL A 348 0.69 10.98 -25.49
CA VAL A 348 -0.22 11.57 -26.48
C VAL A 348 0.54 12.39 -27.52
N LYS A 349 1.57 13.15 -27.13
CA LYS A 349 2.45 13.86 -28.09
C LYS A 349 3.20 12.89 -29.00
N ALA A 350 3.62 11.74 -28.47
CA ALA A 350 4.33 10.71 -29.24
C ALA A 350 3.43 10.07 -30.31
N ASN A 351 2.14 9.88 -30.03
CA ASN A 351 1.16 9.46 -31.04
C ASN A 351 -0.24 10.04 -30.76
N PRO A 352 -0.59 11.19 -31.38
CA PRO A 352 -1.87 11.86 -31.14
C PRO A 352 -3.10 11.02 -31.54
N ALA A 353 -2.96 10.11 -32.51
CA ALA A 353 -4.06 9.25 -32.94
C ALA A 353 -4.54 8.29 -31.83
N LEU A 354 -3.69 8.03 -30.84
CA LEU A 354 -3.98 7.15 -29.70
C LEU A 354 -4.49 7.90 -28.47
N ALA A 355 -4.67 9.23 -28.52
CA ALA A 355 -4.99 10.07 -27.36
C ALA A 355 -6.14 9.50 -26.50
N ARG A 356 -7.27 9.17 -27.14
CA ARG A 356 -8.42 8.58 -26.45
C ARG A 356 -8.11 7.21 -25.84
N LYS A 357 -7.48 6.31 -26.59
CA LYS A 357 -7.12 4.97 -26.07
C LYS A 357 -6.14 5.06 -24.89
N ILE A 358 -5.16 5.96 -24.96
CA ILE A 358 -4.22 6.22 -23.86
C ILE A 358 -4.99 6.73 -22.64
N ALA A 359 -5.85 7.73 -22.81
CA ALA A 359 -6.65 8.30 -21.73
C ALA A 359 -7.53 7.24 -21.06
N GLU A 360 -8.29 6.46 -21.82
CA GLU A 360 -9.17 5.41 -21.31
C GLU A 360 -8.40 4.32 -20.55
N GLN A 361 -7.24 3.88 -21.05
CA GLN A 361 -6.44 2.84 -20.41
C GLN A 361 -5.73 3.35 -19.15
N CYS A 362 -5.24 4.60 -19.16
CA CYS A 362 -4.70 5.25 -17.97
C CYS A 362 -5.79 5.46 -16.92
N LEU A 363 -7.00 5.85 -17.34
CA LEU A 363 -8.13 6.05 -16.45
C LEU A 363 -8.57 4.75 -15.78
N ARG A 364 -8.64 3.64 -16.53
CA ARG A 364 -8.90 2.30 -15.95
C ARG A 364 -7.83 1.89 -14.94
N ALA A 365 -6.58 2.29 -15.16
CA ALA A 365 -5.49 2.00 -14.24
C ALA A 365 -5.52 2.88 -12.98
N GLN A 366 -5.97 4.13 -13.11
CA GLN A 366 -6.12 5.05 -11.98
C GLN A 366 -7.35 5.96 -12.12
N PRO A 367 -8.54 5.48 -11.72
CA PRO A 367 -9.80 6.23 -11.86
C PRO A 367 -9.81 7.58 -11.13
N LYS A 368 -9.08 7.69 -10.00
CA LYS A 368 -8.99 8.93 -9.20
C LYS A 368 -8.41 10.12 -9.98
N LEU A 369 -7.72 9.88 -11.10
CA LEU A 369 -7.03 10.91 -11.89
C LEU A 369 -7.81 11.39 -13.12
N VAL A 370 -9.13 11.18 -13.17
CA VAL A 370 -9.98 11.54 -14.33
C VAL A 370 -9.73 12.96 -14.85
N SER A 371 -9.66 13.95 -13.95
CA SER A 371 -9.44 15.36 -14.34
C SER A 371 -8.06 15.60 -14.92
N ILE A 372 -7.01 15.03 -14.30
CA ILE A 372 -5.62 15.17 -14.76
C ILE A 372 -5.42 14.47 -16.10
N ILE A 373 -5.97 13.25 -16.25
CA ILE A 373 -5.87 12.48 -17.49
C ILE A 373 -6.65 13.16 -18.62
N ALA A 374 -7.85 13.70 -18.36
CA ALA A 374 -8.62 14.46 -19.33
C ALA A 374 -7.86 15.70 -19.82
N LEU A 375 -7.26 16.47 -18.90
CA LEU A 375 -6.44 17.63 -19.22
C LEU A 375 -5.20 17.24 -20.05
N ALA A 376 -4.43 16.27 -19.58
CA ALA A 376 -3.17 15.85 -20.19
C ALA A 376 -3.36 15.21 -21.58
N SER A 377 -4.48 14.53 -21.79
CA SER A 377 -4.82 13.90 -23.08
C SER A 377 -5.56 14.82 -24.04
N GLY A 378 -6.13 15.93 -23.56
CA GLY A 378 -7.00 16.82 -24.34
C GLY A 378 -8.40 16.25 -24.60
N ILE A 379 -8.81 15.17 -23.92
CA ILE A 379 -10.12 14.53 -24.10
C ILE A 379 -11.11 15.09 -23.07
N THR A 380 -12.04 15.94 -23.52
CA THR A 380 -12.97 16.68 -22.64
C THR A 380 -14.19 15.89 -22.19
N ASP A 381 -14.55 14.80 -22.89
CA ASP A 381 -15.71 13.96 -22.61
C ASP A 381 -15.35 12.63 -21.93
N LEU A 382 -14.13 12.54 -21.38
CA LEU A 382 -13.67 11.38 -20.64
C LEU A 382 -14.52 11.19 -19.38
N LYS A 383 -15.19 10.04 -19.25
CA LYS A 383 -16.07 9.72 -18.14
C LYS A 383 -15.78 8.34 -17.58
N LEU A 384 -15.88 8.23 -16.26
CA LEU A 384 -15.94 6.96 -15.57
C LEU A 384 -17.31 6.31 -15.80
N SER A 385 -17.36 4.98 -15.78
CA SER A 385 -18.62 4.28 -15.60
C SER A 385 -19.25 4.64 -14.25
N LYS A 386 -20.56 4.42 -14.10
CA LYS A 386 -21.26 4.70 -12.82
C LYS A 386 -20.61 3.96 -11.64
N GLU A 387 -20.17 2.72 -11.87
CA GLU A 387 -19.52 1.89 -10.86
C GLU A 387 -18.13 2.43 -10.49
N GLU A 388 -17.31 2.79 -11.49
CA GLU A 388 -15.99 3.39 -11.23
C GLU A 388 -16.11 4.75 -10.54
N GLN A 389 -17.09 5.57 -10.92
CA GLN A 389 -17.34 6.86 -10.24
C GLN A 389 -17.73 6.64 -8.78
N ALA A 390 -18.66 5.72 -8.51
CA ALA A 390 -19.05 5.40 -7.13
C ALA A 390 -17.85 4.91 -6.30
N LYS A 391 -16.94 4.12 -6.90
CA LYS A 391 -15.69 3.71 -6.27
C LYS A 391 -14.78 4.91 -5.96
N VAL A 392 -14.57 5.82 -6.91
CA VAL A 392 -13.76 7.03 -6.68
C VAL A 392 -14.33 7.87 -5.56
N ASP A 393 -15.63 8.14 -5.58
CA ASP A 393 -16.32 8.94 -4.56
C ASP A 393 -16.20 8.28 -3.17
N ALA A 394 -16.38 6.96 -3.11
CA ALA A 394 -16.23 6.18 -1.87
C ALA A 394 -14.79 6.24 -1.31
N LEU A 395 -13.78 6.13 -2.17
CA LEU A 395 -12.38 6.22 -1.75
C LEU A 395 -12.00 7.65 -1.32
N GLN A 396 -12.49 8.68 -1.98
CA GLN A 396 -12.28 10.07 -1.55
C GLN A 396 -12.96 10.35 -0.20
N MET A 397 -14.18 9.84 -0.01
CA MET A 397 -14.89 9.93 1.27
C MET A 397 -14.11 9.21 2.38
N LEU A 398 -13.57 8.02 2.10
CA LEU A 398 -12.73 7.26 3.02
C LEU A 398 -11.48 8.06 3.40
N ASP A 399 -10.72 8.56 2.42
CA ASP A 399 -9.49 9.33 2.63
C ASP A 399 -9.76 10.56 3.54
N ARG A 400 -10.84 11.30 3.25
CA ARG A 400 -11.27 12.46 4.05
C ARG A 400 -11.59 12.09 5.50
N ARG A 401 -12.40 11.05 5.72
CA ARG A 401 -12.84 10.64 7.06
C ARG A 401 -11.68 10.06 7.88
N LEU A 402 -10.80 9.28 7.26
CA LEU A 402 -9.61 8.76 7.94
C LEU A 402 -8.66 9.87 8.36
N ALA A 403 -8.44 10.88 7.52
CA ALA A 403 -7.62 12.04 7.87
C ALA A 403 -8.18 12.76 9.10
N GLN A 404 -9.51 12.96 9.19
CA GLN A 404 -10.16 13.55 10.36
C GLN A 404 -10.02 12.67 11.62
N ILE A 405 -10.14 11.35 11.49
CA ILE A 405 -9.95 10.42 12.62
C ILE A 405 -8.50 10.47 13.12
N GLN A 406 -7.51 10.53 12.22
CA GLN A 406 -6.10 10.60 12.60
C GLN A 406 -5.75 11.94 13.28
N GLN A 407 -6.26 13.04 12.76
CA GLN A 407 -5.96 14.38 13.27
C GLN A 407 -6.69 14.65 14.59
N ASP A 408 -7.99 14.37 14.64
CA ASP A 408 -8.85 14.86 15.71
C ASP A 408 -9.55 13.74 16.51
N GLY A 409 -9.48 12.49 16.06
CA GLY A 409 -10.23 11.37 16.63
C GLY A 409 -11.74 11.46 16.38
N ILE A 410 -12.16 12.14 15.29
CA ILE A 410 -13.55 12.43 14.99
C ILE A 410 -13.97 11.78 13.68
N ASP A 411 -15.20 11.27 13.66
CA ASP A 411 -15.97 11.05 12.45
C ASP A 411 -17.27 11.87 12.53
N LEU A 412 -17.36 12.94 11.73
CA LEU A 412 -18.54 13.82 11.71
C LEU A 412 -19.76 13.14 11.09
N ASP A 413 -19.54 12.11 10.28
CA ASP A 413 -20.58 11.34 9.60
C ASP A 413 -21.03 10.12 10.45
N MET A 414 -20.52 9.98 11.67
CA MET A 414 -20.89 8.90 12.60
C MET A 414 -22.34 9.03 13.04
N LYS A 415 -23.08 7.91 13.06
CA LYS A 415 -24.45 7.90 13.56
C LYS A 415 -24.45 7.96 15.10
N LEU A 416 -25.36 8.75 15.67
CA LEU A 416 -25.57 8.78 17.12
C LEU A 416 -26.02 7.40 17.61
N GLY A 417 -25.39 6.90 18.67
CA GLY A 417 -25.64 5.56 19.21
C GLY A 417 -24.97 4.44 18.43
N GLN A 418 -24.13 4.74 17.44
CA GLN A 418 -23.45 3.72 16.65
C GLN A 418 -22.49 2.91 17.51
N VAL A 419 -22.66 1.59 17.51
CA VAL A 419 -21.75 0.64 18.14
C VAL A 419 -20.46 0.57 17.33
N LEU A 420 -19.35 0.94 17.94
CA LEU A 420 -18.04 0.99 17.29
C LEU A 420 -17.26 -0.32 17.47
N LEU A 421 -17.37 -0.93 18.64
CA LEU A 421 -16.68 -2.16 18.99
C LEU A 421 -17.57 -2.97 19.94
N VAL A 422 -17.57 -4.29 19.77
CA VAL A 422 -18.18 -5.24 20.71
C VAL A 422 -17.18 -6.36 20.94
N GLU A 423 -16.87 -6.63 22.20
CA GLU A 423 -16.06 -7.77 22.65
C GLU A 423 -16.90 -8.57 23.65
N GLY A 424 -16.82 -9.90 23.60
CA GLY A 424 -17.55 -10.78 24.52
C GLY A 424 -19.07 -10.65 24.46
N GLU A 425 -19.75 -11.11 25.52
CA GLU A 425 -21.21 -11.06 25.61
C GLU A 425 -21.68 -9.72 26.19
N VAL A 426 -22.58 -9.06 25.46
CA VAL A 426 -23.26 -7.81 25.83
C VAL A 426 -24.77 -8.01 25.69
N ARG A 427 -25.54 -7.53 26.66
CA ARG A 427 -27.01 -7.59 26.67
C ARG A 427 -27.59 -6.19 26.59
N ILE A 428 -28.70 -6.04 25.86
CA ILE A 428 -29.45 -4.79 25.73
C ILE A 428 -30.84 -5.00 26.32
N ASN A 429 -31.25 -4.13 27.25
CA ASN A 429 -32.56 -4.18 27.92
C ASN A 429 -32.87 -5.55 28.57
N GLY A 430 -31.83 -6.21 29.09
CA GLY A 430 -31.92 -7.54 29.69
C GLY A 430 -32.13 -8.69 28.69
N ARG A 431 -32.22 -8.41 27.39
CA ARG A 431 -32.28 -9.41 26.32
C ARG A 431 -30.88 -9.74 25.83
N GLN A 432 -30.64 -11.02 25.58
CA GLN A 432 -29.42 -11.49 24.92
C GLN A 432 -29.56 -11.24 23.42
N GLU A 433 -29.23 -10.02 22.98
CA GLU A 433 -29.14 -9.66 21.57
C GLU A 433 -27.68 -9.73 21.12
N THR A 434 -27.44 -10.30 19.93
CA THR A 434 -26.09 -10.34 19.35
C THR A 434 -25.76 -8.94 18.80
N LEU A 435 -25.17 -8.10 19.64
CA LEU A 435 -24.77 -6.76 19.25
C LEU A 435 -23.62 -6.83 18.24
N SER A 436 -23.73 -6.05 17.17
CA SER A 436 -22.72 -6.01 16.10
C SER A 436 -22.19 -4.59 15.87
N ALA A 437 -20.92 -4.46 15.49
CA ALA A 437 -20.35 -3.18 15.08
C ALA A 437 -21.15 -2.58 13.90
N GLY A 438 -21.41 -1.28 13.97
CA GLY A 438 -22.26 -0.51 13.07
C GLY A 438 -23.76 -0.54 13.40
N GLN A 439 -24.22 -1.35 14.35
CA GLN A 439 -25.58 -1.27 14.88
C GLN A 439 -25.80 0.08 15.58
N VAL A 440 -27.01 0.63 15.53
CA VAL A 440 -27.35 1.90 16.18
C VAL A 440 -28.23 1.61 17.39
N LEU A 441 -27.76 1.98 18.57
CA LEU A 441 -28.53 1.97 19.82
C LEU A 441 -29.42 3.21 19.91
N VAL A 442 -30.52 3.09 20.64
CA VAL A 442 -31.47 4.18 20.85
C VAL A 442 -31.45 4.68 22.30
N LEU A 443 -32.08 5.83 22.53
CA LEU A 443 -32.25 6.35 23.89
C LEU A 443 -33.00 5.34 24.76
N GLN A 444 -32.65 5.29 26.04
CA GLN A 444 -33.14 4.36 27.05
C GLN A 444 -32.69 2.91 26.88
N ASP A 445 -31.86 2.59 25.88
CA ASP A 445 -31.21 1.29 25.84
C ASP A 445 -30.26 1.13 27.04
N LYS A 446 -30.51 0.05 27.79
CA LYS A 446 -29.70 -0.38 28.92
C LYS A 446 -28.71 -1.44 28.49
N ILE A 447 -27.43 -1.08 28.51
CA ILE A 447 -26.30 -1.93 28.16
C ILE A 447 -25.81 -2.64 29.42
N THR A 448 -25.66 -3.96 29.35
CA THR A 448 -25.05 -4.77 30.41
C THR A 448 -23.98 -5.68 29.83
N THR A 449 -22.75 -5.58 30.34
CA THR A 449 -21.59 -6.35 29.86
C THR A 449 -21.28 -7.52 30.80
N SER A 450 -20.82 -8.63 30.23
CA SER A 450 -20.30 -9.79 30.99
C SER A 450 -18.84 -9.58 31.44
N LYS A 451 -18.23 -10.58 32.10
CA LYS A 451 -16.82 -10.54 32.55
C LYS A 451 -15.79 -10.37 31.42
N GLY A 452 -16.11 -10.80 30.20
CA GLY A 452 -15.32 -10.53 29.00
C GLY A 452 -15.99 -9.54 28.06
N GLY A 453 -17.11 -8.94 28.48
CA GLY A 453 -17.95 -8.09 27.66
C GLY A 453 -17.44 -6.66 27.65
N ARG A 454 -17.31 -6.04 26.49
CA ARG A 454 -17.03 -4.61 26.35
C ARG A 454 -17.75 -4.06 25.14
N VAL A 455 -18.24 -2.84 25.22
CA VAL A 455 -18.83 -2.13 24.07
C VAL A 455 -18.40 -0.68 24.01
N PHE A 456 -18.09 -0.21 22.79
CA PHE A 456 -17.88 1.20 22.50
C PHE A 456 -19.08 1.73 21.72
N VAL A 457 -19.61 2.87 22.14
CA VAL A 457 -20.77 3.52 21.53
C VAL A 457 -20.41 4.96 21.18
N GLY A 458 -20.57 5.33 19.92
CA GLY A 458 -20.46 6.68 19.42
C GLY A 458 -21.67 7.52 19.85
N MET A 459 -21.55 8.26 20.93
CA MET A 459 -22.65 9.02 21.53
C MET A 459 -22.97 10.31 20.76
N ALA A 460 -21.92 10.96 20.25
CA ALA A 460 -21.96 12.16 19.43
C ALA A 460 -20.63 12.28 18.66
N PRO A 461 -20.53 13.11 17.60
CA PRO A 461 -19.26 13.31 16.90
C PRO A 461 -18.12 13.67 17.86
N GLY A 462 -17.09 12.82 17.93
CA GLY A 462 -15.96 12.95 18.86
C GLY A 462 -16.27 12.64 20.32
N VAL A 463 -17.39 11.98 20.63
CA VAL A 463 -17.74 11.50 21.98
C VAL A 463 -18.02 10.00 21.92
N VAL A 464 -17.20 9.21 22.61
CA VAL A 464 -17.33 7.76 22.66
C VAL A 464 -17.49 7.32 24.12
N LEU A 465 -18.53 6.54 24.37
CA LEU A 465 -18.75 5.81 25.61
C LEU A 465 -18.12 4.42 25.49
N SER A 466 -17.27 4.04 26.45
CA SER A 466 -16.90 2.65 26.69
C SER A 466 -17.67 2.13 27.90
N VAL A 467 -18.35 0.99 27.75
CA VAL A 467 -18.92 0.22 28.86
C VAL A 467 -18.03 -1.00 29.04
N GLU A 468 -17.26 -1.00 30.13
CA GLU A 468 -16.23 -2.00 30.42
C GLU A 468 -16.84 -3.30 30.98
N PRO A 469 -16.06 -4.38 31.19
CA PRO A 469 -16.59 -5.62 31.77
C PRO A 469 -17.37 -5.43 33.06
N GLU A 470 -18.41 -6.27 33.24
CA GLU A 470 -19.26 -6.30 34.44
C GLU A 470 -19.92 -4.96 34.78
N SER A 471 -20.29 -4.20 33.75
CA SER A 471 -20.81 -2.84 33.87
C SER A 471 -22.21 -2.70 33.31
N THR A 472 -22.94 -1.73 33.85
CA THR A 472 -24.31 -1.41 33.41
C THR A 472 -24.45 0.09 33.19
N ALA A 473 -24.90 0.46 31.98
CA ALA A 473 -25.09 1.85 31.59
C ALA A 473 -26.35 2.03 30.71
N THR A 474 -27.06 3.13 30.90
CA THR A 474 -28.26 3.49 30.12
C THR A 474 -28.03 4.78 29.35
N LEU A 475 -28.40 4.80 28.07
CA LEU A 475 -28.23 5.95 27.19
C LEU A 475 -29.36 6.97 27.41
N GLU A 476 -29.11 8.08 28.11
CA GLU A 476 -30.18 9.05 28.41
C GLU A 476 -30.32 10.14 27.34
N LYS A 477 -29.20 10.61 26.77
CA LYS A 477 -29.19 11.65 25.73
C LYS A 477 -28.04 11.44 24.76
N MET A 478 -28.34 11.60 23.48
CA MET A 478 -27.39 11.64 22.37
C MET A 478 -27.90 12.71 21.41
N ASP A 479 -27.13 13.77 21.22
CA ASP A 479 -27.54 14.90 20.38
C ASP A 479 -26.33 15.57 19.73
N ALA A 480 -26.50 16.02 18.49
CA ALA A 480 -25.49 16.75 17.75
C ALA A 480 -26.12 17.62 16.66
N GLU A 481 -25.68 18.87 16.57
CA GLU A 481 -26.08 19.80 15.51
C GLU A 481 -24.85 20.14 14.66
N ILE A 482 -24.91 19.84 13.37
CA ILE A 482 -23.85 20.14 12.39
C ILE A 482 -24.47 21.05 11.31
N LYS A 483 -23.84 22.21 11.07
CA LYS A 483 -24.21 23.14 10.00
C LYS A 483 -22.97 23.46 9.18
N GLU A 484 -23.09 23.36 7.85
CA GLU A 484 -22.00 23.65 6.91
C GLU A 484 -20.69 22.87 7.21
N GLY A 485 -20.84 21.62 7.67
CA GLY A 485 -19.69 20.78 8.06
C GLY A 485 -19.03 21.15 9.39
N GLN A 486 -19.59 22.10 10.14
CA GLN A 486 -19.09 22.51 11.45
C GLN A 486 -20.05 22.12 12.57
N LEU A 487 -19.51 21.59 13.66
CA LEU A 487 -20.27 21.30 14.87
C LEU A 487 -20.75 22.60 15.53
N GLN A 488 -22.04 22.67 15.81
CA GLN A 488 -22.71 23.77 16.50
C GLN A 488 -22.96 23.44 17.97
N SER A 489 -23.40 22.22 18.25
CA SER A 489 -23.57 21.69 19.60
C SER A 489 -23.47 20.17 19.59
N ARG A 490 -23.06 19.58 20.73
CA ARG A 490 -23.19 18.14 20.98
C ARG A 490 -23.47 17.86 22.46
N SER A 491 -24.28 16.85 22.72
CA SER A 491 -24.59 16.40 24.08
C SER A 491 -24.63 14.88 24.18
N ALA A 492 -24.05 14.36 25.26
CA ALA A 492 -24.06 12.93 25.57
C ALA A 492 -24.29 12.75 27.08
N ILE A 493 -25.40 12.10 27.46
CA ILE A 493 -25.72 11.82 28.86
C ILE A 493 -25.91 10.32 29.01
N VAL A 494 -25.16 9.75 29.95
CA VAL A 494 -25.20 8.33 30.29
C VAL A 494 -25.50 8.18 31.77
N ASN A 495 -26.38 7.24 32.11
CA ASN A 495 -26.60 6.83 33.49
C ASN A 495 -25.83 5.54 33.76
N SER A 496 -24.81 5.60 34.61
CA SER A 496 -24.05 4.44 35.05
C SER A 496 -24.62 3.90 36.35
N GLU A 497 -25.01 2.62 36.34
CA GLU A 497 -25.61 1.97 37.50
C GLU A 497 -24.59 1.17 38.30
N THR A 498 -23.68 0.47 37.61
CA THR A 498 -22.64 -0.39 38.20
C THR A 498 -21.44 -0.51 37.28
N GLY A 499 -20.29 -0.92 37.84
CA GLY A 499 -19.08 -1.25 37.10
C GLY A 499 -18.22 -0.03 36.77
N LEU A 500 -17.69 0.02 35.54
CA LEU A 500 -16.81 1.04 35.02
C LEU A 500 -17.33 1.51 33.65
N VAL A 501 -17.52 2.81 33.51
CA VAL A 501 -17.75 3.46 32.22
C VAL A 501 -16.67 4.49 31.96
N VAL A 502 -16.28 4.65 30.70
CA VAL A 502 -15.30 5.64 30.30
C VAL A 502 -15.88 6.52 29.20
N MET A 503 -15.76 7.83 29.36
CA MET A 503 -16.09 8.79 28.32
C MET A 503 -14.81 9.31 27.71
N SER A 504 -14.65 9.10 26.40
CA SER A 504 -13.60 9.73 25.60
C SER A 504 -14.20 10.87 24.80
N ILE A 505 -13.77 12.09 25.10
CA ILE A 505 -14.28 13.31 24.47
C ILE A 505 -13.11 13.99 23.77
N ALA A 506 -13.23 14.10 22.46
CA ALA A 506 -12.24 14.77 21.64
C ALA A 506 -12.12 16.26 22.05
N PRO A 507 -10.89 16.81 22.14
CA PRO A 507 -10.60 18.06 22.86
C PRO A 507 -11.01 19.36 22.15
N TRP A 508 -11.68 19.27 20.99
CA TRP A 508 -12.13 20.39 20.18
C TRP A 508 -13.55 20.85 20.56
N ASN A 509 -13.88 22.10 20.24
CA ASN A 509 -15.20 22.71 20.47
C ASN A 509 -15.78 22.42 21.87
N LYS A 510 -14.94 22.58 22.90
CA LYS A 510 -15.28 22.26 24.30
C LYS A 510 -16.49 23.06 24.76
N GLU A 511 -16.56 24.32 24.36
CA GLU A 511 -17.64 25.26 24.63
C GLU A 511 -18.99 24.84 24.03
N LYS A 512 -18.98 23.98 23.01
CA LYS A 512 -20.17 23.42 22.35
C LYS A 512 -20.53 22.02 22.84
N THR A 513 -19.88 21.54 23.90
CA THR A 513 -19.94 20.16 24.35
C THR A 513 -20.56 20.06 25.74
N ASP A 514 -21.60 19.23 25.89
CA ASP A 514 -22.20 18.86 27.19
C ASP A 514 -22.20 17.34 27.37
N VAL A 515 -21.17 16.81 28.03
CA VAL A 515 -21.06 15.37 28.33
C VAL A 515 -21.19 15.13 29.81
N ARG A 516 -22.09 14.21 30.19
CA ARG A 516 -22.36 13.85 31.57
C ARG A 516 -22.45 12.35 31.79
N VAL A 517 -21.89 11.89 32.91
CA VAL A 517 -22.16 10.57 33.47
C VAL A 517 -22.87 10.75 34.80
N LYS A 518 -24.11 10.27 34.89
CA LYS A 518 -24.94 10.31 36.08
C LYS A 518 -24.87 8.98 36.82
N THR A 519 -25.00 9.03 38.13
CA THR A 519 -25.19 7.87 39.01
C THR A 519 -26.21 8.25 40.10
N LYS A 520 -26.51 7.32 41.02
CA LYS A 520 -27.33 7.63 42.20
C LYS A 520 -26.64 8.60 43.19
N GLU A 521 -25.31 8.67 43.18
CA GLU A 521 -24.51 9.47 44.13
C GLU A 521 -24.24 10.89 43.63
N GLY A 522 -24.38 11.14 42.32
CA GLY A 522 -24.06 12.42 41.71
C GLY A 522 -23.84 12.33 40.19
N GLU A 523 -23.33 13.42 39.61
CA GLU A 523 -22.97 13.49 38.19
C GLU A 523 -21.53 13.96 37.97
N SER A 524 -20.93 13.52 36.87
CA SER A 524 -19.64 14.02 36.38
C SER A 524 -19.84 14.68 35.03
N VAL A 525 -19.40 15.94 34.92
CA VAL A 525 -19.55 16.78 33.73
C VAL A 525 -18.18 17.14 33.18
N ALA A 526 -17.99 16.96 31.87
CA ALA A 526 -16.71 17.19 31.23
C ALA A 526 -16.83 17.76 29.82
N GLN A 527 -15.76 18.44 29.39
CA GLN A 527 -15.64 19.03 28.05
C GLN A 527 -14.22 18.77 27.51
N GLY A 528 -14.10 17.97 26.45
CA GLY A 528 -12.82 17.67 25.82
C GLY A 528 -11.81 16.99 26.75
N THR A 529 -12.28 15.95 27.45
CA THR A 529 -11.60 15.23 28.53
C THR A 529 -11.78 13.73 28.30
N VAL A 530 -10.84 12.92 28.78
CA VAL A 530 -11.05 11.47 28.95
C VAL A 530 -11.14 11.15 30.44
N PHE A 531 -12.25 10.54 30.85
CA PHE A 531 -12.49 10.22 32.26
C PHE A 531 -13.28 8.92 32.43
N ALA A 532 -13.04 8.27 33.55
CA ALA A 532 -13.71 7.06 34.00
C ALA A 532 -14.63 7.37 35.19
N VAL A 533 -15.76 6.67 35.25
CA VAL A 533 -16.62 6.60 36.44
C VAL A 533 -16.74 5.15 36.84
N SER A 534 -16.34 4.85 38.07
CA SER A 534 -16.42 3.51 38.66
C SER A 534 -17.11 3.50 40.02
N PHE A 535 -17.41 2.30 40.53
CA PHE A 535 -17.99 2.11 41.86
C PHE A 535 -16.99 1.38 42.77
N GLN A 536 -16.32 2.13 43.64
CA GLN A 536 -15.38 1.57 44.64
C GLN A 536 -16.03 1.57 46.01
N GLY A 537 -16.16 0.40 46.63
CA GLY A 537 -16.81 0.25 47.95
C GLY A 537 -18.28 0.73 47.97
N GLY A 538 -18.97 0.63 46.83
CA GLY A 538 -20.36 1.10 46.67
C GLY A 538 -20.52 2.60 46.44
N LYS A 539 -19.41 3.36 46.36
CA LYS A 539 -19.42 4.80 46.08
C LYS A 539 -18.91 5.11 44.69
N MET A 540 -19.49 6.13 44.07
CA MET A 540 -19.01 6.67 42.82
C MET A 540 -17.60 7.25 42.99
N MET A 541 -16.71 6.89 42.06
CA MET A 541 -15.38 7.47 41.91
C MET A 541 -15.21 7.92 40.47
N THR A 542 -14.79 9.17 40.30
CA THR A 542 -14.44 9.74 38.99
C THR A 542 -12.94 9.87 38.88
N THR A 543 -12.35 9.25 37.87
CA THR A 543 -10.90 9.25 37.60
C THR A 543 -10.64 9.93 36.28
N VAL A 544 -9.74 10.91 36.24
CA VAL A 544 -9.48 11.73 35.04
C VAL A 544 -8.11 11.38 34.47
N SER A 545 -8.06 10.91 33.23
CA SER A 545 -6.79 10.60 32.54
C SER A 545 -6.30 11.79 31.71
N ARG A 546 -7.21 12.62 31.19
CA ARG A 546 -6.87 13.82 30.40
C ARG A 546 -7.89 14.91 30.61
N GLY A 547 -7.44 16.16 30.82
CA GLY A 547 -8.31 17.32 30.96
C GLY A 547 -8.81 17.51 32.39
N GLN A 548 -10.04 18.02 32.52
CA GLN A 548 -10.67 18.31 33.81
C GLN A 548 -12.14 17.86 33.79
N VAL A 549 -12.63 17.43 34.95
CA VAL A 549 -14.03 17.04 35.18
C VAL A 549 -14.55 17.76 36.42
N SER A 550 -15.79 18.22 36.37
CA SER A 550 -16.53 18.64 37.57
C SER A 550 -17.40 17.48 38.03
N SER A 551 -17.24 17.03 39.27
CA SER A 551 -18.09 16.00 39.87
C SER A 551 -18.95 16.59 40.98
N THR A 552 -20.27 16.44 40.86
CA THR A 552 -21.26 17.10 41.69
C THR A 552 -22.13 16.07 42.39
N ASP A 553 -22.28 16.16 43.71
CA ASP A 553 -23.16 15.27 44.47
C ASP A 553 -24.64 15.70 44.40
N ALA A 554 -25.54 14.88 44.96
CA ALA A 554 -26.98 15.18 45.01
C ALA A 554 -27.35 16.47 45.77
N SER A 555 -26.44 17.02 46.59
CA SER A 555 -26.64 18.29 47.31
C SER A 555 -26.22 19.52 46.49
N GLY A 556 -25.61 19.31 45.32
CA GLY A 556 -25.07 20.36 44.46
C GLY A 556 -23.60 20.73 44.76
N LYS A 557 -22.95 20.03 45.71
CA LYS A 557 -21.54 20.29 46.04
C LYS A 557 -20.64 19.68 44.96
N SER A 558 -19.77 20.50 44.38
CA SER A 558 -18.91 20.13 43.25
C SER A 558 -17.44 20.02 43.66
N VAL A 559 -16.71 19.09 43.05
CA VAL A 559 -15.24 18.97 43.11
C VAL A 559 -14.67 18.97 41.70
N ALA A 560 -13.62 19.75 41.47
CA ALA A 560 -12.87 19.74 40.22
C ALA A 560 -11.76 18.69 40.28
N ILE A 561 -11.70 17.82 39.27
CA ILE A 561 -10.78 16.69 39.19
C ILE A 561 -9.94 16.87 37.92
N SER A 562 -8.62 16.97 38.07
CA SER A 562 -7.70 17.17 36.95
C SER A 562 -7.06 15.84 36.52
N ALA A 563 -6.40 15.83 35.36
CA ALA A 563 -5.64 14.67 34.89
C ALA A 563 -4.70 14.10 35.96
N GLY A 564 -4.72 12.77 36.12
CA GLY A 564 -3.97 12.06 37.16
C GLY A 564 -4.60 12.10 38.55
N GLN A 565 -5.84 12.60 38.68
CA GLN A 565 -6.58 12.64 39.93
C GLN A 565 -7.87 11.83 39.88
N GLN A 566 -8.39 11.52 41.07
CA GLN A 566 -9.68 10.91 41.28
C GLN A 566 -10.42 11.56 42.47
N ALA A 567 -11.74 11.52 42.46
CA ALA A 567 -12.57 11.92 43.60
C ALA A 567 -13.98 11.31 43.54
N SER A 568 -14.63 11.18 44.70
CA SER A 568 -16.08 11.00 44.76
C SER A 568 -16.80 12.35 44.57
N PRO A 569 -18.07 12.33 44.10
CA PRO A 569 -18.91 13.53 44.11
C PRO A 569 -18.94 14.20 45.48
N GLY A 570 -18.86 15.54 45.52
CA GLY A 570 -18.93 16.31 46.76
C GLY A 570 -17.72 16.19 47.70
N ALA A 571 -16.65 15.48 47.29
CA ALA A 571 -15.41 15.40 48.08
C ALA A 571 -14.83 16.79 48.35
N ALA A 572 -14.10 16.94 49.47
CA ALA A 572 -13.47 18.22 49.81
C ALA A 572 -12.36 18.61 48.83
N ALA A 573 -11.63 17.62 48.31
CA ALA A 573 -10.59 17.80 47.31
C ALA A 573 -10.41 16.51 46.49
N ALA A 574 -9.91 16.64 45.27
CA ALA A 574 -9.45 15.51 44.47
C ALA A 574 -8.10 15.00 45.01
N VAL A 575 -7.87 13.69 44.88
CA VAL A 575 -6.64 13.02 45.32
C VAL A 575 -5.90 12.43 44.12
N ALA A 576 -4.60 12.21 44.24
CA ALA A 576 -3.82 11.56 43.20
C ALA A 576 -4.34 10.14 42.94
N THR A 577 -4.43 9.77 41.65
CA THR A 577 -4.82 8.42 41.25
C THR A 577 -3.71 7.42 41.61
N PRO A 578 -4.03 6.25 42.18
CA PRO A 578 -3.04 5.22 42.46
C PRO A 578 -2.30 4.78 41.20
N ALA A 579 -0.98 4.54 41.32
CA ALA A 579 -0.10 4.23 40.18
C ALA A 579 -0.50 2.97 39.37
N ASN A 580 -1.31 2.09 39.94
CA ASN A 580 -1.81 0.87 39.31
C ASN A 580 -3.35 0.81 39.27
N SER A 581 -4.03 1.96 39.17
CA SER A 581 -5.48 2.00 39.02
C SER A 581 -5.90 1.41 37.66
N PRO A 582 -6.68 0.31 37.63
CA PRO A 582 -7.20 -0.24 36.38
C PRO A 582 -8.06 0.78 35.62
N GLU A 583 -8.80 1.64 36.33
CA GLU A 583 -9.63 2.68 35.74
C GLU A 583 -8.79 3.72 35.00
N ALA A 584 -7.63 4.09 35.54
CA ALA A 584 -6.72 5.03 34.90
C ALA A 584 -6.10 4.44 33.63
N GLU A 585 -5.70 3.17 33.67
CA GLU A 585 -5.14 2.46 32.52
C GLU A 585 -6.17 2.32 31.39
N VAL A 586 -7.39 1.88 31.73
CA VAL A 586 -8.49 1.80 30.76
C VAL A 586 -8.79 3.19 30.19
N ALA A 587 -8.92 4.22 31.03
CA ALA A 587 -9.19 5.58 30.57
C ALA A 587 -8.05 6.17 29.72
N ALA A 588 -6.80 5.74 29.89
CA ALA A 588 -5.70 6.16 29.02
C ALA A 588 -5.81 5.53 27.63
N ASN A 589 -6.23 4.25 27.55
CA ASN A 589 -6.23 3.46 26.32
C ASN A 589 -7.52 3.58 25.49
N VAL A 590 -8.63 4.02 26.10
CA VAL A 590 -9.95 4.12 25.41
C VAL A 590 -9.92 5.09 24.23
N ALA A 591 -9.18 6.20 24.30
CA ALA A 591 -9.15 7.17 23.21
C ALA A 591 -8.53 6.58 21.93
N GLU A 592 -7.40 5.88 22.07
CA GLU A 592 -6.76 5.17 20.95
C GLU A 592 -7.63 4.04 20.43
N THR A 593 -8.19 3.22 21.33
CA THR A 593 -9.08 2.12 20.96
C THR A 593 -10.33 2.60 20.23
N ALA A 594 -10.90 3.72 20.65
CA ALA A 594 -12.04 4.35 20.00
C ALA A 594 -11.68 4.85 18.59
N SER A 595 -10.52 5.48 18.42
CA SER A 595 -10.03 5.90 17.08
C SER A 595 -9.86 4.72 16.14
N HIS A 596 -9.25 3.62 16.63
CA HIS A 596 -9.11 2.38 15.86
C HIS A 596 -10.48 1.78 15.47
N ALA A 597 -11.43 1.78 16.40
CA ALA A 597 -12.79 1.29 16.16
C ALA A 597 -13.56 2.18 15.16
N LEU A 598 -13.41 3.50 15.24
CA LEU A 598 -13.98 4.44 14.27
C LEU A 598 -13.46 4.15 12.87
N ALA A 599 -12.14 4.07 12.68
CA ALA A 599 -11.56 3.79 11.37
C ALA A 599 -12.01 2.46 10.77
N ALA A 600 -12.10 1.41 11.59
CA ALA A 600 -12.65 0.12 11.18
C ALA A 600 -14.12 0.23 10.74
N ASN A 601 -14.95 1.00 11.44
CA ASN A 601 -16.35 1.23 11.07
C ASN A 601 -16.48 2.07 9.80
N VAL A 602 -15.67 3.12 9.65
CA VAL A 602 -15.63 3.92 8.42
C VAL A 602 -15.29 3.02 7.23
N ALA A 603 -14.18 2.27 7.30
CA ALA A 603 -13.76 1.36 6.24
C ALA A 603 -14.86 0.32 5.92
N ALA A 604 -15.45 -0.31 6.94
CA ALA A 604 -16.51 -1.28 6.75
C ALA A 604 -17.78 -0.68 6.12
N SER A 605 -18.16 0.54 6.51
CA SER A 605 -19.32 1.24 5.96
C SER A 605 -19.12 1.61 4.49
N VAL A 606 -17.92 2.06 4.12
CA VAL A 606 -17.56 2.41 2.75
C VAL A 606 -17.48 1.14 1.90
N ALA A 607 -16.89 0.06 2.42
CA ALA A 607 -16.81 -1.23 1.74
C ALA A 607 -18.20 -1.86 1.53
N ALA A 608 -19.14 -1.67 2.45
CA ALA A 608 -20.53 -2.12 2.26
C ALA A 608 -21.22 -1.38 1.10
N ALA A 609 -20.88 -0.11 0.87
CA ALA A 609 -21.41 0.67 -0.25
C ALA A 609 -20.77 0.30 -1.60
N VAL A 610 -19.48 -0.10 -1.58
CA VAL A 610 -18.74 -0.53 -2.78
C VAL A 610 -17.99 -1.84 -2.51
N PRO A 611 -18.70 -3.00 -2.48
CA PRO A 611 -18.09 -4.28 -2.14
C PRO A 611 -16.94 -4.70 -3.06
N THR A 612 -16.99 -4.28 -4.34
CA THR A 612 -15.93 -4.53 -5.33
C THR A 612 -14.62 -3.80 -5.04
N ALA A 613 -14.62 -2.85 -4.09
CA ALA A 613 -13.43 -2.13 -3.64
C ALA A 613 -13.02 -2.50 -2.20
N ALA A 614 -13.62 -3.52 -1.59
CA ALA A 614 -13.42 -3.83 -0.17
C ALA A 614 -11.95 -4.09 0.20
N GLY A 615 -11.20 -4.79 -0.65
CA GLY A 615 -9.77 -5.04 -0.41
C GLY A 615 -8.94 -3.75 -0.42
N GLU A 616 -9.19 -2.86 -1.38
CA GLU A 616 -8.53 -1.56 -1.49
C GLU A 616 -8.89 -0.62 -0.32
N ILE A 617 -10.17 -0.56 0.05
CA ILE A 617 -10.67 0.21 1.19
C ILE A 617 -10.00 -0.25 2.49
N ALA A 618 -9.95 -1.57 2.73
CA ALA A 618 -9.31 -2.12 3.91
C ALA A 618 -7.80 -1.80 3.94
N ALA A 619 -7.11 -1.91 2.80
CA ALA A 619 -5.69 -1.62 2.70
C ALA A 619 -5.37 -0.13 2.93
N ILE A 620 -6.16 0.78 2.36
CA ILE A 620 -6.03 2.24 2.57
C ILE A 620 -6.24 2.57 4.05
N ALA A 621 -7.31 2.07 4.65
CA ALA A 621 -7.60 2.31 6.05
C ALA A 621 -6.53 1.72 6.98
N ALA A 622 -6.05 0.50 6.70
CA ALA A 622 -4.98 -0.13 7.47
C ALA A 622 -3.64 0.61 7.31
N LYS A 623 -3.34 1.16 6.12
CA LYS A 623 -2.15 1.98 5.93
C LYS A 623 -2.24 3.31 6.68
N ALA A 624 -3.42 3.92 6.74
CA ALA A 624 -3.65 5.12 7.53
C ALA A 624 -3.48 4.82 9.03
N ILE A 625 -4.01 3.69 9.52
CA ILE A 625 -3.91 3.32 10.94
C ILE A 625 -3.35 1.90 11.07
N PRO A 626 -2.02 1.71 10.95
CA PRO A 626 -1.40 0.39 10.97
C PRO A 626 -1.69 -0.41 12.25
N ALA A 627 -1.75 0.28 13.40
CA ALA A 627 -2.10 -0.33 14.68
C ALA A 627 -3.53 -0.93 14.70
N ALA A 628 -4.42 -0.50 13.80
CA ALA A 628 -5.78 -0.99 13.67
C ALA A 628 -5.97 -1.99 12.51
N ALA A 629 -4.90 -2.38 11.80
CA ALA A 629 -4.99 -3.18 10.57
C ALA A 629 -5.82 -4.48 10.73
N GLU A 630 -5.65 -5.19 11.84
CA GLU A 630 -6.42 -6.39 12.19
C GLU A 630 -7.93 -6.08 12.32
N LYS A 631 -8.28 -5.05 13.10
CA LYS A 631 -9.67 -4.64 13.34
C LYS A 631 -10.33 -4.16 12.05
N ILE A 632 -9.61 -3.39 11.24
CA ILE A 632 -10.07 -2.90 9.94
C ILE A 632 -10.35 -4.08 9.00
N ALA A 633 -9.40 -5.01 8.86
CA ALA A 633 -9.57 -6.17 7.99
C ALA A 633 -10.77 -7.04 8.42
N GLY A 634 -10.91 -7.32 9.71
CA GLY A 634 -12.04 -8.07 10.25
C GLY A 634 -13.38 -7.36 10.02
N ALA A 635 -13.47 -6.06 10.32
CA ALA A 635 -14.69 -5.27 10.14
C ALA A 635 -15.12 -5.19 8.67
N VAL A 636 -14.16 -4.98 7.75
CA VAL A 636 -14.44 -4.95 6.31
C VAL A 636 -14.84 -6.33 5.80
N ALA A 637 -14.17 -7.40 6.23
CA ALA A 637 -14.53 -8.77 5.85
C ALA A 637 -15.92 -9.18 6.35
N ALA A 638 -16.34 -8.72 7.53
CA ALA A 638 -17.70 -8.95 8.03
C ALA A 638 -18.78 -8.30 7.15
N LYS A 639 -18.48 -7.19 6.46
CA LYS A 639 -19.40 -6.52 5.53
C LYS A 639 -19.27 -7.00 4.08
N ALA A 640 -18.11 -7.53 3.70
CA ALA A 640 -17.82 -8.05 2.37
C ALA A 640 -17.16 -9.46 2.44
N PRO A 641 -17.88 -10.49 2.94
CA PRO A 641 -17.30 -11.81 3.16
C PRO A 641 -16.84 -12.49 1.86
N ALA A 642 -17.48 -12.17 0.72
CA ALA A 642 -17.05 -12.65 -0.59
C ALA A 642 -15.65 -12.14 -1.01
N ALA A 643 -15.20 -11.02 -0.44
CA ALA A 643 -13.90 -10.41 -0.70
C ALA A 643 -12.84 -10.77 0.36
N ALA A 644 -13.12 -11.72 1.28
CA ALA A 644 -12.25 -12.04 2.41
C ALA A 644 -10.78 -12.31 2.01
N MET A 645 -10.55 -13.10 0.95
CA MET A 645 -9.20 -13.36 0.45
C MET A 645 -8.47 -12.08 0.00
N GLU A 646 -9.16 -11.27 -0.79
CA GLU A 646 -8.62 -10.02 -1.32
C GLU A 646 -8.31 -9.03 -0.20
N ILE A 647 -9.21 -8.90 0.78
CA ILE A 647 -9.02 -8.08 1.97
C ILE A 647 -7.78 -8.52 2.74
N ALA A 648 -7.66 -9.82 3.04
CA ALA A 648 -6.52 -10.34 3.78
C ALA A 648 -5.19 -10.08 3.06
N GLN A 649 -5.13 -10.33 1.75
CA GLN A 649 -3.93 -10.09 0.94
C GLN A 649 -3.59 -8.60 0.82
N ALA A 650 -4.59 -7.75 0.55
CA ALA A 650 -4.38 -6.32 0.36
C ALA A 650 -3.90 -5.65 1.65
N VAL A 651 -4.50 -5.99 2.80
CA VAL A 651 -4.08 -5.47 4.10
C VAL A 651 -2.72 -6.05 4.50
N ALA A 652 -2.46 -7.34 4.32
CA ALA A 652 -1.15 -7.93 4.62
C ALA A 652 -0.03 -7.31 3.76
N LYS A 653 -0.34 -6.90 2.52
CA LYS A 653 0.62 -6.16 1.69
C LYS A 653 0.85 -4.74 2.19
N ALA A 654 -0.21 -4.07 2.65
CA ALA A 654 -0.14 -2.70 3.16
C ALA A 654 0.55 -2.61 4.53
N VAL A 655 0.34 -3.62 5.39
CA VAL A 655 0.89 -3.72 6.75
C VAL A 655 1.46 -5.14 6.97
N PRO A 656 2.66 -5.45 6.42
CA PRO A 656 3.24 -6.80 6.48
C PRO A 656 3.41 -7.36 7.89
N GLU A 657 3.73 -6.48 8.84
CA GLU A 657 3.93 -6.82 10.26
C GLU A 657 2.65 -7.37 10.92
N ALA A 658 1.47 -7.02 10.38
CA ALA A 658 0.18 -7.46 10.90
C ALA A 658 -0.39 -8.69 10.18
N ALA A 659 0.28 -9.24 9.17
CA ALA A 659 -0.28 -10.24 8.25
C ALA A 659 -0.92 -11.46 8.94
N ALA A 660 -0.26 -12.03 9.96
CA ALA A 660 -0.78 -13.19 10.69
C ALA A 660 -2.07 -12.86 11.48
N LYS A 661 -2.11 -11.69 12.12
CA LYS A 661 -3.29 -11.22 12.87
C LYS A 661 -4.44 -10.87 11.93
N VAL A 662 -4.14 -10.23 10.80
CA VAL A 662 -5.09 -9.93 9.72
C VAL A 662 -5.75 -11.21 9.20
N ALA A 663 -4.97 -12.25 8.91
CA ALA A 663 -5.51 -13.53 8.49
C ALA A 663 -6.50 -14.12 9.50
N ALA A 664 -6.13 -14.14 10.79
CA ALA A 664 -6.97 -14.64 11.86
C ALA A 664 -8.29 -13.84 11.98
N ALA A 665 -8.22 -12.50 11.96
CA ALA A 665 -9.39 -11.64 12.05
C ALA A 665 -10.33 -11.80 10.85
N VAL A 666 -9.80 -11.90 9.63
CA VAL A 666 -10.62 -12.12 8.44
C VAL A 666 -11.30 -13.49 8.46
N ILE A 667 -10.59 -14.55 8.88
CA ILE A 667 -11.17 -15.90 9.02
C ILE A 667 -12.31 -15.92 10.04
N ALA A 668 -12.12 -15.25 11.17
CA ALA A 668 -13.15 -15.12 12.19
C ALA A 668 -14.39 -14.36 11.68
N ALA A 669 -14.17 -13.29 10.89
CA ALA A 669 -15.22 -12.46 10.34
C ALA A 669 -15.96 -13.07 9.13
N ALA A 670 -15.32 -14.00 8.41
CA ALA A 670 -15.87 -14.68 7.24
C ALA A 670 -15.75 -16.21 7.36
N PRO A 671 -16.58 -16.87 8.19
CA PRO A 671 -16.47 -18.31 8.47
C PRO A 671 -16.62 -19.23 7.25
N GLY A 672 -17.20 -18.74 6.15
CA GLY A 672 -17.34 -19.48 4.89
C GLY A 672 -16.14 -19.38 3.95
N ALA A 673 -15.12 -18.59 4.28
CA ALA A 673 -13.93 -18.43 3.46
C ALA A 673 -12.91 -19.56 3.71
N ASP A 674 -12.09 -19.88 2.70
CA ASP A 674 -11.04 -20.90 2.82
C ASP A 674 -9.90 -20.41 3.73
N SER A 675 -9.93 -20.83 4.99
CA SER A 675 -8.99 -20.44 6.04
C SER A 675 -7.55 -20.84 5.74
N LYS A 676 -7.32 -21.96 5.04
CA LYS A 676 -5.97 -22.42 4.66
C LYS A 676 -5.42 -21.57 3.54
N ALA A 677 -6.25 -21.27 2.53
CA ALA A 677 -5.86 -20.39 1.44
C ALA A 677 -5.54 -18.96 1.97
N ILE A 678 -6.33 -18.42 2.91
CA ILE A 678 -6.09 -17.08 3.47
C ILE A 678 -4.78 -17.03 4.24
N SER A 679 -4.54 -18.03 5.10
CA SER A 679 -3.32 -18.09 5.92
C SER A 679 -2.06 -18.25 5.07
N SER A 680 -2.11 -19.07 4.02
CA SER A 680 -0.98 -19.25 3.09
C SER A 680 -0.70 -18.02 2.21
N ALA A 681 -1.75 -17.34 1.74
CA ALA A 681 -1.61 -16.15 0.90
C ALA A 681 -1.02 -14.96 1.68
N THR A 682 -1.44 -14.76 2.93
CA THR A 682 -0.91 -13.71 3.79
C THR A 682 0.53 -13.99 4.23
N ALA A 683 0.87 -15.24 4.57
CA ALA A 683 2.24 -15.64 4.90
C ALA A 683 3.22 -15.46 3.73
N SER A 684 2.82 -15.83 2.51
CA SER A 684 3.64 -15.60 1.32
C SER A 684 3.81 -14.12 0.99
N THR A 685 2.79 -13.29 1.22
CA THR A 685 2.86 -11.83 1.05
C THR A 685 3.84 -11.20 2.05
N ALA A 686 3.78 -11.57 3.33
CA ALA A 686 4.71 -11.11 4.35
C ALA A 686 6.15 -11.55 4.06
N LYS A 687 6.33 -12.79 3.60
CA LYS A 687 7.64 -13.31 3.19
C LYS A 687 8.21 -12.56 1.99
N ALA A 688 7.39 -12.27 0.96
CA ALA A 688 7.82 -11.49 -0.20
C ALA A 688 8.21 -10.05 0.16
N ALA A 689 7.58 -9.45 1.19
CA ALA A 689 7.97 -8.14 1.70
C ALA A 689 9.31 -8.20 2.47
N ALA A 690 9.56 -9.27 3.22
CA ALA A 690 10.81 -9.49 3.96
C ALA A 690 11.99 -9.91 3.06
N GLU A 691 11.71 -10.63 1.97
CA GLU A 691 12.69 -11.11 1.00
C GLU A 691 12.88 -10.16 -0.18
N ALA A 692 12.24 -8.99 -0.19
CA ALA A 692 12.44 -8.00 -1.25
C ALA A 692 13.93 -7.66 -1.35
N PRO A 693 14.64 -8.12 -2.40
CA PRO A 693 16.05 -7.82 -2.52
C PRO A 693 16.18 -6.31 -2.76
N ALA A 694 17.21 -5.70 -2.19
CA ALA A 694 17.74 -4.46 -2.74
C ALA A 694 17.99 -4.74 -4.23
N VAL A 695 17.12 -4.21 -5.09
CA VAL A 695 17.08 -4.56 -6.51
C VAL A 695 18.45 -4.25 -7.10
N ASP A 696 19.18 -5.33 -7.42
CA ASP A 696 20.56 -5.33 -7.85
C ASP A 696 20.70 -4.52 -9.15
N SER A 697 21.54 -3.51 -9.08
CA SER A 697 21.93 -2.63 -10.16
C SER A 697 22.89 -3.35 -11.10
N ALA A 698 22.35 -4.19 -11.98
CA ALA A 698 23.06 -4.60 -13.19
C ALA A 698 22.90 -3.51 -14.27
N ALA A 699 23.48 -2.33 -14.02
CA ALA A 699 23.78 -1.37 -15.07
C ALA A 699 24.98 -1.91 -15.86
N GLY A 700 24.79 -2.10 -17.16
CA GLY A 700 25.84 -2.50 -18.07
C GLY A 700 27.01 -1.51 -18.01
N THR A 701 28.20 -2.03 -17.71
CA THR A 701 29.44 -1.30 -17.93
C THR A 701 29.79 -1.40 -19.41
N GLU A 702 29.35 -0.39 -20.17
CA GLU A 702 29.97 -0.04 -21.44
C GLU A 702 31.40 0.44 -21.15
N THR A 703 32.40 -0.40 -21.41
CA THR A 703 33.78 0.05 -21.52
C THR A 703 34.00 0.58 -22.94
N ALA A 704 33.90 1.89 -23.06
CA ALA A 704 34.47 2.63 -24.17
C ALA A 704 36.00 2.49 -24.13
N ALA A 705 36.58 1.78 -25.09
CA ALA A 705 38.01 1.77 -25.33
C ALA A 705 38.29 2.49 -26.66
N GLY A 706 38.63 3.77 -26.55
CA GLY A 706 39.16 4.58 -27.64
C GLY A 706 40.38 5.36 -27.17
N GLY A 707 41.56 4.93 -27.61
CA GLY A 707 42.62 5.81 -28.13
C GLY A 707 43.65 6.44 -27.18
N GLY A 708 44.91 5.99 -27.34
CA GLY A 708 46.15 6.75 -27.08
C GLY A 708 46.82 6.44 -25.74
N GLY A 709 48.10 6.12 -25.62
CA GLY A 709 49.24 6.20 -26.53
C GLY A 709 50.49 6.49 -25.67
N ALA A 710 51.61 5.81 -25.98
CA ALA A 710 52.98 5.97 -25.46
C ALA A 710 53.26 5.40 -24.05
N ALA A 711 54.44 4.89 -23.70
CA ALA A 711 55.59 4.29 -24.41
C ALA A 711 56.54 3.77 -23.31
N ALA A 712 57.44 2.84 -23.67
CA ALA A 712 58.59 2.33 -22.90
C ALA A 712 58.27 1.41 -21.71
N GLY A 713 58.97 0.30 -21.47
CA GLY A 713 60.13 -0.29 -22.13
C GLY A 713 60.73 -1.39 -21.22
N GLY A 714 61.24 -2.47 -21.81
CA GLY A 714 62.07 -3.51 -21.17
C GLY A 714 61.33 -4.41 -20.16
N GLY A 715 61.52 -5.72 -20.06
CA GLY A 715 62.48 -6.65 -20.64
C GLY A 715 62.56 -7.87 -19.70
N GLY A 716 62.60 -9.08 -20.27
CA GLY A 716 63.30 -10.24 -19.69
C GLY A 716 62.57 -11.17 -18.70
N GLY A 717 62.75 -12.48 -18.94
CA GLY A 717 62.70 -13.58 -17.93
C GLY A 717 61.37 -14.33 -17.86
N VAL A 718 61.17 -15.48 -18.52
CA VAL A 718 61.71 -16.85 -18.31
C VAL A 718 61.29 -17.52 -16.99
N GLY A 719 60.62 -18.68 -17.13
CA GLY A 719 60.44 -19.73 -16.12
C GLY A 719 59.06 -19.71 -15.44
N GLY A 720 58.28 -20.78 -15.31
CA GLY A 720 58.53 -22.22 -15.48
C GLY A 720 57.73 -22.97 -14.41
N GLY A 721 57.03 -24.04 -14.80
CA GLY A 721 56.39 -25.03 -13.90
C GLY A 721 55.05 -24.57 -13.29
N GLY A 722 53.99 -25.37 -13.22
CA GLY A 722 53.87 -26.82 -13.36
C GLY A 722 53.04 -27.37 -12.19
N GLY A 723 51.93 -28.05 -12.49
CA GLY A 723 51.47 -29.20 -11.71
C GLY A 723 50.26 -29.04 -10.76
N GLY A 724 49.32 -30.01 -10.91
CA GLY A 724 48.43 -30.54 -9.85
C GLY A 724 47.02 -29.96 -9.83
N ILE A 725 45.97 -30.57 -10.41
CA ILE A 725 45.31 -31.88 -10.16
C ILE A 725 44.61 -32.00 -8.79
N GLY A 726 43.32 -32.34 -8.86
CA GLY A 726 42.54 -33.04 -7.84
C GLY A 726 41.32 -32.19 -7.42
N SER A 727 40.08 -32.63 -7.53
CA SER A 727 39.46 -33.90 -7.94
C SER A 727 37.96 -33.64 -8.06
#